data_AF-A0A1X0QAK1-F1
#
_entry.id   AF-A0A1X0QAK1-F1
#
_cell.length_a   1.000
_cell.length_b   1.000
_cell.length_c   1.000
_cell.angle_alpha   90.00
_cell.angle_beta   90.00
_cell.angle_gamma   90.00
#
_symmetry.space_group_name_H-M   'P 1'
#
loop_
_entity.id
_entity.type
_entity.pdbx_description
1 polymer ?
#
loop_
_entity_poly.entity_id
_entity_poly.type
_entity_poly.pdbx_seq_one_letter_code
_entity_poly.pdbx_strand_id
1 'polypeptide(L)'
;MLSALFVEDNEVAVDESLINKDPELACKSLISQQSKGNFNQDLLFPISNAIMTSKNNKVKRLFYYYMETIVNEEAFIMCISQVNKDLESPNEYVRGLALKLVSKFNLDHINLNIIKENLNHNCYYVRMNAVSCLITLALRFSFDIKNDLIRLLTSERNSKVINVIFAGMSQLNISIDQYLNENYSNEVLIMLVKLTENSQFISKLISSDNNELTFISNCKLIKIGFIDKANYQRILGILKFNTKFRKDFLPYIEYLNEELLINILELVDPFEYQFSTKIIDKCINEVSMKNHSLINDVLFRKYKDTSFTEGDRCVFKIMLLEKMCILTKICYIYNDELLDEALTALKQSDQPEILFAYLKYVGEIQQVSNDDKITNSLIDLILIVKYGKILRTCLDVISYNVNVDNYTKIVDLFIDLLNDKSLANSFADKFETFILSYICLSVCSMYKKEFDCKAKVIAMVLKSIQFGKESRIMDASSHSTLLTVLRSFINDSCDYKPTDLLIEKVSEKSVFDVINFKILNRNSISHVKNISESTDAVNTSTVQLTSISDPLYVECNVSFSKYDCLLDYLIINQTSHTLQSLEFDYVYSPQLSLINGNFPLSIAPESAITVKNQFSVLESSSSFISGTISFTYRDNNILKQFYQHLSEIKLDIKNFLIPTTTDFIEKWKALAWENVYSAELELNDLDITLQKLIKSVNGNLCDKQSIYNFLVANVACQTIQKGLILINICMNEKSGIEIRVRSSKESVVKLISGLLRNTIKSL
;
A
#
# COMPACT_ATOMS: atom_id res chain seq x y z
N MET A 1 -26.25 7.75 -9.65
CA MET A 1 -25.31 8.54 -10.48
C MET A 1 -25.35 10.02 -10.05
N LEU A 2 -25.36 10.28 -8.74
CA LEU A 2 -25.50 11.64 -8.17
C LEU A 2 -24.18 12.22 -7.64
N SER A 3 -23.19 11.35 -7.35
CA SER A 3 -21.86 11.67 -6.79
C SER A 3 -20.91 12.47 -7.69
N ALA A 4 -21.41 13.07 -8.76
CA ALA A 4 -20.64 13.88 -9.72
C ALA A 4 -21.17 15.32 -9.85
N LEU A 5 -22.07 15.73 -8.94
CA LEU A 5 -22.58 17.09 -8.82
C LEU A 5 -22.37 17.57 -7.38
N PHE A 6 -21.10 17.81 -7.03
CA PHE A 6 -20.79 18.69 -5.91
C PHE A 6 -21.30 20.09 -6.28
N VAL A 7 -22.33 20.54 -5.57
CA VAL A 7 -22.84 21.91 -5.63
C VAL A 7 -22.22 22.66 -4.47
N GLU A 8 -21.63 23.82 -4.76
CA GLU A 8 -21.03 24.71 -3.76
C GLU A 8 -22.07 25.11 -2.70
N ASP A 9 -21.68 25.14 -1.42
CA ASP A 9 -22.53 25.49 -0.27
C ASP A 9 -22.82 27.01 -0.17
N ASN A 10 -23.13 27.64 -1.30
CA ASN A 10 -23.69 28.98 -1.35
C ASN A 10 -25.21 28.89 -1.14
N GLU A 11 -25.70 29.38 0.01
CA GLU A 11 -27.13 29.48 0.34
C GLU A 11 -27.83 30.60 -0.45
N VAL A 12 -27.81 30.48 -1.79
CA VAL A 12 -28.52 31.40 -2.67
C VAL A 12 -30.02 31.12 -2.57
N ALA A 13 -30.79 32.12 -2.13
CA ALA A 13 -32.26 32.09 -2.20
C ALA A 13 -32.69 32.02 -3.67
N VAL A 14 -33.45 30.98 -4.04
CA VAL A 14 -33.81 30.70 -5.44
C VAL A 14 -35.20 31.24 -5.75
N ASP A 15 -35.25 32.52 -6.09
CA ASP A 15 -36.48 33.18 -6.55
C ASP A 15 -36.70 32.99 -8.06
N GLU A 16 -37.93 33.24 -8.54
CA GLU A 16 -38.24 33.33 -9.97
C GLU A 16 -37.32 34.33 -10.71
N SER A 17 -36.86 35.37 -10.03
CA SER A 17 -35.95 36.38 -10.61
C SER A 17 -34.54 35.84 -10.86
N LEU A 18 -34.10 34.81 -10.12
CA LEU A 18 -32.83 34.10 -10.33
C LEU A 18 -32.99 33.02 -11.41
N ILE A 19 -34.09 32.27 -11.36
CA ILE A 19 -34.43 31.21 -12.34
C ILE A 19 -34.45 31.76 -13.78
N ASN A 20 -34.95 32.97 -13.97
CA ASN A 20 -34.99 33.62 -15.29
C ASN A 20 -33.67 34.29 -15.73
N LYS A 21 -32.71 34.52 -14.81
CA LYS A 21 -31.38 35.09 -15.12
C LYS A 21 -30.36 33.98 -15.38
N ASP A 22 -30.16 33.12 -14.38
CA ASP A 22 -29.13 32.08 -14.35
C ASP A 22 -29.74 30.71 -13.99
N PRO A 23 -30.51 30.09 -14.91
CA PRO A 23 -31.16 28.80 -14.66
C PRO A 23 -30.15 27.67 -14.38
N GLU A 24 -28.87 27.82 -14.75
CA GLU A 24 -27.83 26.84 -14.37
C GLU A 24 -27.50 26.89 -12.87
N LEU A 25 -27.45 28.08 -12.26
CA LEU A 25 -27.18 28.25 -10.83
C LEU A 25 -28.41 27.88 -10.01
N ALA A 26 -29.59 28.37 -10.39
CA ALA A 26 -30.85 28.03 -9.73
C ALA A 26 -31.07 26.51 -9.63
N CYS A 27 -30.88 25.79 -10.74
CA CYS A 27 -31.09 24.34 -10.77
C CYS A 27 -30.06 23.57 -9.91
N LYS A 28 -28.80 24.02 -9.84
CA LYS A 28 -27.78 23.46 -8.92
C LYS A 28 -28.17 23.69 -7.46
N SER A 29 -28.47 24.94 -7.08
CA SER A 29 -28.85 25.31 -5.71
C SER A 29 -30.08 24.52 -5.23
N LEU A 30 -31.05 24.28 -6.09
CA LEU A 30 -32.25 23.49 -5.76
C LEU A 30 -31.98 21.99 -5.62
N ILE A 31 -31.09 21.40 -6.43
CA ILE A 31 -30.64 20.01 -6.23
C ILE A 31 -29.92 19.88 -4.87
N SER A 32 -29.16 20.90 -4.45
CA SER A 32 -28.54 20.96 -3.11
C SER A 32 -29.57 21.09 -1.99
N GLN A 33 -30.56 21.98 -2.13
CA GLN A 33 -31.64 22.13 -1.14
C GLN A 33 -32.46 20.84 -0.98
N GLN A 34 -32.80 20.17 -2.10
CA GLN A 34 -33.50 18.88 -2.07
C GLN A 34 -32.66 17.75 -1.47
N SER A 35 -31.35 17.68 -1.74
CA SER A 35 -30.49 16.66 -1.12
C SER A 35 -30.33 16.86 0.40
N LYS A 36 -30.58 18.08 0.90
CA LYS A 36 -30.70 18.43 2.32
C LYS A 36 -32.14 18.27 2.87
N GLY A 37 -33.10 17.83 2.07
CA GLY A 37 -34.49 17.55 2.47
C GLY A 37 -35.49 18.71 2.28
N ASN A 38 -35.06 19.87 1.79
CA ASN A 38 -35.94 21.03 1.60
C ASN A 38 -36.52 21.03 0.16
N PHE A 39 -37.82 20.75 0.04
CA PHE A 39 -38.53 20.72 -1.25
C PHE A 39 -39.51 21.89 -1.42
N ASN A 40 -39.11 22.89 -2.22
CA ASN A 40 -39.95 24.02 -2.59
C ASN A 40 -40.81 23.67 -3.83
N GLN A 41 -42.07 23.29 -3.61
CA GLN A 41 -42.99 22.88 -4.69
C GLN A 41 -43.29 24.01 -5.68
N ASP A 42 -43.46 25.26 -5.22
CA ASP A 42 -43.89 26.40 -6.03
C ASP A 42 -42.92 26.72 -7.19
N LEU A 43 -41.62 26.48 -6.98
CA LEU A 43 -40.58 26.81 -7.96
C LEU A 43 -40.52 25.83 -9.15
N LEU A 44 -41.11 24.63 -9.01
CA LEU A 44 -41.03 23.55 -10.00
C LEU A 44 -41.53 23.97 -11.40
N PHE A 45 -42.64 24.72 -11.45
CA PHE A 45 -43.23 25.20 -12.71
C PHE A 45 -42.42 26.34 -13.36
N PRO A 46 -42.02 27.42 -12.64
CA PRO A 46 -41.05 28.41 -13.12
C PRO A 46 -39.77 27.81 -13.72
N ILE A 47 -39.14 26.85 -13.03
CA ILE A 47 -37.91 26.17 -13.50
C ILE A 47 -38.18 25.42 -14.80
N SER A 48 -39.27 24.65 -14.86
CA SER A 48 -39.63 23.87 -16.05
C SER A 48 -39.75 24.77 -17.28
N ASN A 49 -40.46 25.90 -17.17
CA ASN A 49 -40.64 26.83 -18.28
C ASN A 49 -39.32 27.52 -18.70
N ALA A 50 -38.52 27.98 -17.74
CA ALA A 50 -37.22 28.60 -17.99
C ALA A 50 -36.23 27.64 -18.66
N ILE A 51 -36.22 26.37 -18.27
CA ILE A 51 -35.29 25.38 -18.82
C ILE A 51 -35.78 24.78 -20.14
N MET A 52 -37.10 24.60 -20.34
CA MET A 52 -37.66 24.17 -21.63
C MET A 52 -37.30 25.14 -22.77
N THR A 53 -37.42 26.45 -22.53
CA THR A 53 -37.08 27.49 -23.51
C THR A 53 -35.56 27.63 -23.75
N SER A 54 -34.72 27.19 -22.81
CA SER A 54 -33.27 27.22 -22.96
C SER A 54 -32.77 26.32 -24.11
N LYS A 55 -31.68 26.75 -24.78
CA LYS A 55 -30.97 25.96 -25.79
C LYS A 55 -29.75 25.20 -25.24
N ASN A 56 -29.42 25.37 -23.95
CA ASN A 56 -28.20 24.82 -23.36
C ASN A 56 -28.41 23.37 -22.85
N ASN A 57 -27.74 22.41 -23.51
CA ASN A 57 -27.79 20.99 -23.14
C ASN A 57 -27.30 20.71 -21.70
N LYS A 58 -26.42 21.56 -21.12
CA LYS A 58 -25.99 21.42 -19.71
C LYS A 58 -27.16 21.66 -18.74
N VAL A 59 -27.92 22.74 -18.96
CA VAL A 59 -29.07 23.13 -18.13
C VAL A 59 -30.17 22.08 -18.23
N LYS A 60 -30.44 21.56 -19.43
CA LYS A 60 -31.39 20.45 -19.62
C LYS A 60 -30.93 19.17 -18.91
N ARG A 61 -29.63 18.83 -18.94
CA ARG A 61 -29.09 17.69 -18.17
C ARG A 61 -29.25 17.88 -16.66
N LEU A 62 -29.01 19.09 -16.12
CA LEU A 62 -29.25 19.41 -14.71
C LEU A 62 -30.73 19.27 -14.34
N PHE A 63 -31.64 19.74 -15.20
CA PHE A 63 -33.08 19.58 -14.99
C PHE A 63 -33.54 18.12 -14.96
N TYR A 64 -32.96 17.21 -15.75
CA TYR A 64 -33.25 15.77 -15.60
C TYR A 64 -32.70 15.17 -14.30
N TYR A 65 -31.63 15.74 -13.70
CA TYR A 65 -31.18 15.33 -12.36
C TYR A 65 -32.07 15.91 -11.24
N TYR A 66 -32.55 17.14 -11.39
CA TYR A 66 -33.58 17.72 -10.52
C TYR A 66 -34.91 16.95 -10.60
N MET A 67 -35.28 16.45 -11.78
CA MET A 67 -36.43 15.55 -11.92
C MET A 67 -36.17 14.16 -11.35
N GLU A 68 -34.93 13.67 -11.35
CA GLU A 68 -34.55 12.38 -10.72
C GLU A 68 -34.71 12.40 -9.19
N THR A 69 -34.50 13.55 -8.53
CA THR A 69 -34.74 13.70 -7.08
C THR A 69 -36.21 13.81 -6.70
N ILE A 70 -37.10 14.19 -7.64
CA ILE A 70 -38.53 14.46 -7.37
C ILE A 70 -39.44 13.27 -7.72
N VAL A 71 -38.95 12.20 -8.37
CA VAL A 71 -39.78 11.07 -8.89
C VAL A 71 -40.74 10.43 -7.86
N ASN A 72 -40.43 10.54 -6.56
CA ASN A 72 -41.24 9.96 -5.48
C ASN A 72 -42.30 10.92 -4.89
N GLU A 73 -42.27 12.20 -5.27
CA GLU A 73 -43.18 13.25 -4.75
C GLU A 73 -44.48 13.33 -5.55
N GLU A 74 -45.62 13.57 -4.90
CA GLU A 74 -46.92 13.70 -5.58
C GLU A 74 -46.93 14.83 -6.63
N ALA A 75 -46.18 15.91 -6.38
CA ALA A 75 -45.99 17.03 -7.31
C ALA A 75 -45.36 16.62 -8.66
N PHE A 76 -44.69 15.47 -8.73
CA PHE A 76 -44.05 14.97 -9.95
C PHE A 76 -45.05 14.70 -11.09
N ILE A 77 -46.34 14.49 -10.78
CA ILE A 77 -47.38 14.18 -11.77
C ILE A 77 -47.46 15.25 -12.87
N MET A 78 -47.24 16.53 -12.53
CA MET A 78 -47.21 17.63 -13.51
C MET A 78 -46.08 17.49 -14.55
N CYS A 79 -44.96 16.86 -14.16
CA CYS A 79 -43.77 16.69 -15.00
C CYS A 79 -43.94 15.55 -16.03
N ILE A 80 -44.76 14.54 -15.74
CA ILE A 80 -44.94 13.35 -16.59
C ILE A 80 -45.44 13.73 -17.99
N SER A 81 -46.35 14.71 -18.08
CA SER A 81 -46.83 15.25 -19.38
C SER A 81 -45.70 15.85 -20.22
N GLN A 82 -44.70 16.48 -19.57
CA GLN A 82 -43.53 17.02 -20.27
C GLN A 82 -42.52 15.93 -20.63
N VAL A 83 -42.24 14.98 -19.74
CA VAL A 83 -41.32 13.87 -20.03
C VAL A 83 -41.81 13.00 -21.19
N ASN A 84 -43.13 12.78 -21.33
CA ASN A 84 -43.68 12.10 -22.49
C ASN A 84 -43.44 12.86 -23.81
N LYS A 85 -43.58 14.19 -23.83
CA LYS A 85 -43.20 15.02 -25.00
C LYS A 85 -41.69 14.97 -25.27
N ASP A 86 -40.87 14.86 -24.22
CA ASP A 86 -39.41 14.77 -24.36
C ASP A 86 -38.96 13.42 -24.94
N LEU A 87 -39.70 12.33 -24.72
CA LEU A 87 -39.51 11.03 -25.39
C LEU A 87 -39.81 11.09 -26.91
N GLU A 88 -40.65 12.04 -27.33
CA GLU A 88 -41.00 12.32 -28.73
C GLU A 88 -40.15 13.45 -29.34
N SER A 89 -39.35 14.15 -28.55
CA SER A 89 -38.55 15.31 -28.96
C SER A 89 -37.66 15.04 -30.18
N PRO A 90 -37.54 15.94 -31.17
CA PRO A 90 -36.61 15.76 -32.28
C PRO A 90 -35.13 15.79 -31.86
N ASN A 91 -34.83 16.11 -30.59
CA ASN A 91 -33.46 16.08 -30.06
C ASN A 91 -33.16 14.72 -29.40
N GLU A 92 -32.30 13.94 -30.06
CA GLU A 92 -31.89 12.59 -29.64
C GLU A 92 -31.22 12.54 -28.26
N TYR A 93 -30.50 13.61 -27.88
CA TYR A 93 -29.89 13.75 -26.56
C TYR A 93 -30.94 13.89 -25.46
N VAL A 94 -32.00 14.67 -25.76
CA VAL A 94 -33.15 14.86 -24.86
C VAL A 94 -33.93 13.56 -24.70
N ARG A 95 -34.25 12.85 -25.80
CA ARG A 95 -34.87 11.51 -25.74
C ARG A 95 -34.06 10.55 -24.88
N GLY A 96 -32.74 10.51 -25.06
CA GLY A 96 -31.85 9.61 -24.31
C GLY A 96 -31.71 9.95 -22.82
N LEU A 97 -31.97 11.19 -22.41
CA LEU A 97 -32.07 11.56 -20.98
C LEU A 97 -33.46 11.24 -20.43
N ALA A 98 -34.54 11.55 -21.16
CA ALA A 98 -35.90 11.21 -20.77
C ALA A 98 -36.07 9.69 -20.56
N LEU A 99 -35.56 8.86 -21.46
CA LEU A 99 -35.56 7.38 -21.32
C LEU A 99 -34.85 6.89 -20.05
N LYS A 100 -33.78 7.58 -19.59
CA LYS A 100 -33.07 7.24 -18.34
C LYS A 100 -33.80 7.69 -17.09
N LEU A 101 -34.57 8.76 -17.17
CA LEU A 101 -35.43 9.21 -16.08
C LEU A 101 -36.64 8.27 -15.93
N VAL A 102 -37.30 7.93 -17.05
CA VAL A 102 -38.48 7.05 -17.09
C VAL A 102 -38.19 5.65 -16.53
N SER A 103 -36.96 5.13 -16.63
CA SER A 103 -36.60 3.84 -16.03
C SER A 103 -36.70 3.80 -14.50
N LYS A 104 -36.81 4.97 -13.85
CA LYS A 104 -36.92 5.15 -12.39
C LYS A 104 -38.35 5.41 -11.92
N PHE A 105 -39.30 5.66 -12.83
CA PHE A 105 -40.69 5.97 -12.49
C PHE A 105 -41.41 4.86 -11.72
N ASN A 106 -42.48 5.22 -11.02
CA ASN A 106 -43.47 4.28 -10.49
C ASN A 106 -44.37 3.76 -11.62
N LEU A 107 -45.01 2.60 -11.39
CA LEU A 107 -45.71 1.82 -12.42
C LEU A 107 -46.77 2.65 -13.16
N ASP A 108 -47.57 3.41 -12.42
CA ASP A 108 -48.73 4.19 -12.89
C ASP A 108 -48.36 5.39 -13.78
N HIS A 109 -47.07 5.61 -14.02
CA HIS A 109 -46.53 6.78 -14.73
C HIS A 109 -45.79 6.39 -16.03
N ILE A 110 -45.74 5.10 -16.36
CA ILE A 110 -44.94 4.56 -17.48
C ILE A 110 -45.81 4.31 -18.71
N ASN A 111 -45.61 5.11 -19.76
CA ASN A 111 -46.19 4.83 -21.07
C ASN A 111 -45.27 3.90 -21.89
N LEU A 112 -45.48 2.58 -21.77
CA LEU A 112 -44.69 1.57 -22.47
C LEU A 112 -44.71 1.70 -24.00
N ASN A 113 -45.77 2.24 -24.61
CA ASN A 113 -45.87 2.33 -26.07
C ASN A 113 -44.84 3.32 -26.64
N ILE A 114 -44.74 4.52 -26.06
CA ILE A 114 -43.76 5.55 -26.48
C ILE A 114 -42.32 5.04 -26.29
N ILE A 115 -42.07 4.22 -25.26
CA ILE A 115 -40.75 3.60 -25.04
C ILE A 115 -40.45 2.54 -26.11
N LYS A 116 -41.43 1.70 -26.48
CA LYS A 116 -41.26 0.68 -27.54
C LYS A 116 -41.13 1.29 -28.93
N GLU A 117 -41.79 2.40 -29.23
CA GLU A 117 -41.60 3.14 -30.49
C GLU A 117 -40.15 3.62 -30.66
N ASN A 118 -39.54 4.10 -29.57
CA ASN A 118 -38.15 4.54 -29.55
C ASN A 118 -37.12 3.42 -29.82
N LEU A 119 -37.52 2.14 -29.80
CA LEU A 119 -36.68 1.02 -30.27
C LEU A 119 -36.45 1.06 -31.79
N ASN A 120 -37.32 1.69 -32.57
CA ASN A 120 -37.18 1.76 -34.04
C ASN A 120 -36.53 3.09 -34.51
N HIS A 121 -36.02 3.91 -33.58
CA HIS A 121 -35.47 5.23 -33.89
C HIS A 121 -34.18 5.16 -34.71
N ASN A 122 -33.99 6.08 -35.68
CA ASN A 122 -32.87 6.04 -36.64
C ASN A 122 -31.47 6.02 -35.98
N CYS A 123 -31.26 6.82 -34.92
CA CYS A 123 -30.00 6.86 -34.19
C CYS A 123 -29.88 5.77 -33.12
N TYR A 124 -28.75 5.07 -33.14
CA TYR A 124 -28.40 4.00 -32.20
C TYR A 124 -28.38 4.46 -30.73
N TYR A 125 -28.07 5.73 -30.45
CA TYR A 125 -28.06 6.26 -29.09
C TYR A 125 -29.45 6.20 -28.44
N VAL A 126 -30.50 6.58 -29.17
CA VAL A 126 -31.88 6.52 -28.65
C VAL A 126 -32.28 5.07 -28.41
N ARG A 127 -32.03 4.17 -29.38
CA ARG A 127 -32.33 2.73 -29.25
C ARG A 127 -31.60 2.08 -28.07
N MET A 128 -30.30 2.37 -27.90
CA MET A 128 -29.48 1.87 -26.79
C MET A 128 -30.06 2.27 -25.42
N ASN A 129 -30.48 3.54 -25.27
CA ASN A 129 -31.10 4.01 -24.03
C ASN A 129 -32.53 3.45 -23.85
N ALA A 130 -33.28 3.23 -24.93
CA ALA A 130 -34.61 2.61 -24.88
C ALA A 130 -34.56 1.14 -24.46
N VAL A 131 -33.63 0.36 -25.01
CA VAL A 131 -33.35 -1.02 -24.57
C VAL A 131 -32.93 -1.04 -23.10
N SER A 132 -32.00 -0.18 -22.69
CA SER A 132 -31.57 -0.08 -21.28
C SER A 132 -32.71 0.32 -20.33
N CYS A 133 -33.59 1.23 -20.75
CA CYS A 133 -34.80 1.59 -20.01
C CYS A 133 -35.72 0.38 -19.84
N LEU A 134 -36.06 -0.30 -20.94
CA LEU A 134 -36.93 -1.47 -20.93
C LEU A 134 -36.38 -2.61 -20.06
N ILE A 135 -35.08 -2.94 -20.14
CA ILE A 135 -34.45 -3.94 -19.26
C ILE A 135 -34.62 -3.55 -17.79
N THR A 136 -34.36 -2.28 -17.45
CA THR A 136 -34.51 -1.77 -16.07
C THR A 136 -35.96 -1.88 -15.58
N LEU A 137 -36.93 -1.62 -16.45
CA LEU A 137 -38.36 -1.74 -16.15
C LEU A 137 -38.82 -3.20 -16.04
N ALA A 138 -38.29 -4.11 -16.86
CA ALA A 138 -38.55 -5.55 -16.72
C ALA A 138 -37.99 -6.10 -15.40
N LEU A 139 -36.79 -5.67 -14.99
CA LEU A 139 -36.20 -6.05 -13.70
C LEU A 139 -36.97 -5.51 -12.49
N ARG A 140 -37.60 -4.33 -12.61
CA ARG A 140 -38.40 -3.71 -11.53
C ARG A 140 -39.85 -4.18 -11.47
N PHE A 141 -40.48 -4.46 -12.61
CA PHE A 141 -41.93 -4.68 -12.73
C PHE A 141 -42.32 -5.98 -13.46
N SER A 142 -41.36 -6.86 -13.77
CA SER A 142 -41.57 -8.18 -14.39
C SER A 142 -42.29 -8.18 -15.77
N PHE A 143 -42.18 -7.10 -16.54
CA PHE A 143 -42.70 -7.02 -17.90
C PHE A 143 -42.04 -8.05 -18.83
N ASP A 144 -42.82 -8.72 -19.70
CA ASP A 144 -42.26 -9.49 -20.81
C ASP A 144 -41.82 -8.55 -21.95
N ILE A 145 -40.53 -8.62 -22.26
CA ILE A 145 -39.85 -7.86 -23.31
C ILE A 145 -39.00 -8.83 -24.18
N LYS A 146 -39.11 -10.15 -23.97
CA LYS A 146 -38.30 -11.17 -24.66
C LYS A 146 -38.45 -11.07 -26.18
N ASN A 147 -39.69 -10.95 -26.65
CA ASN A 147 -39.99 -10.85 -28.08
C ASN A 147 -39.48 -9.55 -28.70
N ASP A 148 -39.53 -8.42 -27.97
CA ASP A 148 -39.01 -7.13 -28.44
C ASP A 148 -37.47 -7.14 -28.51
N LEU A 149 -36.78 -7.76 -27.54
CA LEU A 149 -35.33 -7.92 -27.57
C LEU A 149 -34.84 -8.85 -28.70
N ILE A 150 -35.58 -9.94 -28.97
CA ILE A 150 -35.26 -10.86 -30.08
C ILE A 150 -35.47 -10.17 -31.43
N ARG A 151 -36.63 -9.51 -31.63
CA ARG A 151 -36.87 -8.67 -32.82
C ARG A 151 -35.78 -7.60 -32.96
N LEU A 152 -35.46 -6.94 -31.86
CA LEU A 152 -34.29 -6.09 -31.63
C LEU A 152 -33.04 -6.63 -32.35
N LEU A 153 -32.54 -7.74 -31.80
CA LEU A 153 -31.30 -8.41 -32.19
C LEU A 153 -31.27 -8.85 -33.66
N THR A 154 -32.39 -9.29 -34.24
CA THR A 154 -32.46 -9.68 -35.66
C THR A 154 -32.36 -8.51 -36.65
N SER A 155 -32.65 -7.28 -36.20
CA SER A 155 -32.67 -6.08 -37.05
C SER A 155 -31.43 -5.20 -36.89
N GLU A 156 -30.73 -5.32 -35.76
CA GLU A 156 -29.64 -4.42 -35.39
C GLU A 156 -28.33 -4.67 -36.11
N ARG A 157 -27.54 -3.60 -36.24
CA ARG A 157 -26.19 -3.62 -36.83
C ARG A 157 -25.16 -2.92 -35.97
N ASN A 158 -25.56 -2.25 -34.89
CA ASN A 158 -24.66 -1.48 -34.03
C ASN A 158 -24.16 -2.29 -32.83
N SER A 159 -22.84 -2.48 -32.72
CA SER A 159 -22.19 -3.27 -31.65
C SER A 159 -22.61 -2.83 -30.25
N LYS A 160 -22.77 -1.52 -30.01
CA LYS A 160 -23.10 -0.95 -28.70
C LYS A 160 -24.54 -1.27 -28.29
N VAL A 161 -25.49 -1.30 -29.23
CA VAL A 161 -26.87 -1.72 -28.95
C VAL A 161 -26.92 -3.22 -28.70
N ILE A 162 -26.25 -4.01 -29.54
CA ILE A 162 -26.18 -5.49 -29.42
C ILE A 162 -25.57 -5.90 -28.06
N ASN A 163 -24.51 -5.22 -27.60
CA ASN A 163 -23.93 -5.44 -26.28
C ASN A 163 -24.92 -5.19 -25.13
N VAL A 164 -25.73 -4.13 -25.21
CA VAL A 164 -26.77 -3.84 -24.19
C VAL A 164 -27.91 -4.87 -24.27
N ILE A 165 -28.28 -5.36 -25.45
CA ILE A 165 -29.26 -6.45 -25.61
C ILE A 165 -28.76 -7.73 -24.94
N PHE A 166 -27.54 -8.19 -25.22
CA PHE A 166 -27.00 -9.42 -24.62
C PHE A 166 -26.78 -9.31 -23.11
N ALA A 167 -26.33 -8.16 -22.61
CA ALA A 167 -26.25 -7.90 -21.16
C ALA A 167 -27.65 -7.95 -20.51
N GLY A 168 -28.67 -7.39 -21.16
CA GLY A 168 -30.06 -7.45 -20.71
C GLY A 168 -30.65 -8.87 -20.73
N MET A 169 -30.39 -9.64 -21.79
CA MET A 169 -30.80 -11.04 -21.87
C MET A 169 -30.20 -11.87 -20.72
N SER A 170 -28.92 -11.66 -20.40
CA SER A 170 -28.28 -12.30 -19.24
C SER A 170 -28.92 -11.89 -17.91
N GLN A 171 -29.19 -10.58 -17.69
CA GLN A 171 -29.84 -10.09 -16.47
C GLN A 171 -31.28 -10.61 -16.30
N LEU A 172 -31.98 -10.87 -17.41
CA LEU A 172 -33.35 -11.41 -17.43
C LEU A 172 -33.40 -12.95 -17.52
N ASN A 173 -32.26 -13.64 -17.37
CA ASN A 173 -32.14 -15.11 -17.49
C ASN A 173 -32.70 -15.68 -18.82
N ILE A 174 -32.62 -14.91 -19.91
CA ILE A 174 -33.03 -15.34 -21.26
C ILE A 174 -31.88 -16.14 -21.88
N SER A 175 -32.17 -17.36 -22.33
CA SER A 175 -31.21 -18.28 -22.96
C SER A 175 -30.51 -17.66 -24.18
N ILE A 176 -29.21 -17.42 -24.09
CA ILE A 176 -28.42 -16.73 -25.13
C ILE A 176 -27.96 -17.71 -26.23
N ASP A 177 -27.80 -19.01 -25.93
CA ASP A 177 -27.17 -20.01 -26.82
C ASP A 177 -27.75 -20.08 -28.24
N GLN A 178 -29.05 -19.82 -28.40
CA GLN A 178 -29.74 -19.83 -29.70
C GLN A 178 -29.32 -18.67 -30.63
N TYR A 179 -28.60 -17.67 -30.12
CA TYR A 179 -28.21 -16.46 -30.84
C TYR A 179 -26.69 -16.30 -30.99
N LEU A 180 -25.89 -17.30 -30.56
CA LEU A 180 -24.44 -17.28 -30.65
C LEU A 180 -23.97 -17.48 -32.10
N ASN A 181 -23.38 -16.43 -32.68
CA ASN A 181 -22.88 -16.41 -34.04
C ASN A 181 -21.46 -15.81 -34.09
N GLU A 182 -20.63 -16.31 -35.00
CA GLU A 182 -19.27 -15.82 -35.23
C GLU A 182 -19.24 -14.48 -36.00
N ASN A 183 -20.34 -14.13 -36.67
CA ASN A 183 -20.47 -12.95 -37.56
C ASN A 183 -20.61 -11.59 -36.83
N TYR A 184 -20.46 -11.55 -35.50
CA TYR A 184 -20.50 -10.29 -34.74
C TYR A 184 -19.14 -9.60 -34.67
N SER A 185 -19.14 -8.27 -34.49
CA SER A 185 -17.91 -7.50 -34.25
C SER A 185 -17.16 -7.94 -32.99
N ASN A 186 -15.83 -7.87 -32.98
CA ASN A 186 -14.96 -8.27 -31.87
C ASN A 186 -15.43 -7.76 -30.47
N GLU A 187 -15.90 -6.52 -30.37
CA GLU A 187 -16.45 -5.94 -29.13
C GLU A 187 -17.59 -6.79 -28.52
N VAL A 188 -18.43 -7.37 -29.38
CA VAL A 188 -19.58 -8.21 -29.02
C VAL A 188 -19.13 -9.63 -28.71
N LEU A 189 -18.20 -10.19 -29.49
CA LEU A 189 -17.63 -11.51 -29.23
C LEU A 189 -16.93 -11.56 -27.86
N ILE A 190 -16.17 -10.52 -27.50
CA ILE A 190 -15.54 -10.39 -26.17
C ILE A 190 -16.60 -10.33 -25.05
N MET A 191 -17.76 -9.70 -25.28
CA MET A 191 -18.85 -9.67 -24.31
C MET A 191 -19.54 -11.04 -24.21
N LEU A 192 -19.83 -11.70 -25.33
CA LEU A 192 -20.44 -13.03 -25.38
C LEU A 192 -19.58 -14.10 -24.69
N VAL A 193 -18.25 -14.09 -24.86
CA VAL A 193 -17.34 -15.02 -24.17
C VAL A 193 -17.37 -14.83 -22.65
N LYS A 194 -17.60 -13.61 -22.16
CA LYS A 194 -17.76 -13.36 -20.72
C LYS A 194 -19.07 -13.96 -20.21
N LEU A 195 -20.17 -13.77 -20.94
CA LEU A 195 -21.53 -14.21 -20.56
C LEU A 195 -21.80 -15.71 -20.74
N THR A 196 -21.28 -16.35 -21.79
CA THR A 196 -21.59 -17.75 -22.12
C THR A 196 -20.74 -18.75 -21.35
N GLU A 197 -21.21 -19.98 -21.20
CA GLU A 197 -20.40 -21.12 -20.70
C GLU A 197 -20.24 -22.23 -21.76
N ASN A 198 -20.75 -21.98 -22.96
CA ASN A 198 -20.77 -22.90 -24.09
C ASN A 198 -19.37 -23.09 -24.70
N SER A 199 -18.67 -24.15 -24.29
CA SER A 199 -17.30 -24.43 -24.72
C SER A 199 -17.15 -24.62 -26.23
N GLN A 200 -18.18 -25.13 -26.93
CA GLN A 200 -18.17 -25.31 -28.39
C GLN A 200 -18.26 -24.01 -29.19
N PHE A 201 -18.82 -22.94 -28.60
CA PHE A 201 -18.79 -21.61 -29.20
C PHE A 201 -17.43 -20.95 -28.94
N ILE A 202 -16.97 -20.97 -27.68
CA ILE A 202 -15.73 -20.32 -27.26
C ILE A 202 -14.51 -20.93 -27.98
N SER A 203 -14.50 -22.26 -28.22
CA SER A 203 -13.39 -22.94 -28.90
C SER A 203 -13.17 -22.50 -30.35
N LYS A 204 -14.21 -22.06 -31.06
CA LYS A 204 -14.08 -21.55 -32.44
C LYS A 204 -13.44 -20.18 -32.49
N LEU A 205 -13.69 -19.33 -31.49
CA LEU A 205 -13.17 -17.96 -31.40
C LEU A 205 -11.64 -17.91 -31.16
N ILE A 206 -11.03 -19.01 -30.69
CA ILE A 206 -9.57 -19.18 -30.57
C ILE A 206 -8.86 -19.12 -31.93
N SER A 207 -9.60 -19.33 -33.04
CA SER A 207 -9.09 -19.22 -34.42
C SER A 207 -9.02 -17.79 -34.94
N SER A 208 -9.47 -16.79 -34.17
CA SER A 208 -9.53 -15.40 -34.63
C SER A 208 -8.18 -14.69 -34.52
N ASP A 209 -7.89 -13.82 -35.49
CA ASP A 209 -6.66 -13.01 -35.56
C ASP A 209 -6.50 -12.00 -34.40
N ASN A 210 -7.54 -11.80 -33.59
CA ASN A 210 -7.52 -10.85 -32.48
C ASN A 210 -6.98 -11.51 -31.20
N ASN A 211 -5.74 -11.15 -30.85
CA ASN A 211 -5.07 -11.56 -29.61
C ASN A 211 -5.91 -11.37 -28.34
N GLU A 212 -6.71 -10.30 -28.22
CA GLU A 212 -7.54 -10.05 -27.03
C GLU A 212 -8.70 -11.05 -26.92
N LEU A 213 -9.44 -11.25 -28.03
CA LEU A 213 -10.54 -12.21 -28.08
C LEU A 213 -10.03 -13.64 -27.84
N THR A 214 -8.93 -14.01 -28.48
CA THR A 214 -8.28 -15.31 -28.31
C THR A 214 -7.74 -15.49 -26.88
N PHE A 215 -7.15 -14.47 -26.24
CA PHE A 215 -6.73 -14.53 -24.84
C PHE A 215 -7.91 -14.75 -23.88
N ILE A 216 -8.96 -13.93 -23.98
CA ILE A 216 -10.13 -14.01 -23.09
C ILE A 216 -10.88 -15.34 -23.28
N SER A 217 -11.00 -15.82 -24.52
CA SER A 217 -11.62 -17.13 -24.84
C SER A 217 -10.87 -18.30 -24.18
N ASN A 218 -9.55 -18.30 -24.30
CA ASN A 218 -8.72 -19.33 -23.66
C ASN A 218 -8.80 -19.30 -22.12
N CYS A 219 -8.76 -18.10 -21.51
CA CYS A 219 -8.88 -17.96 -20.04
C CYS A 219 -10.24 -18.44 -19.53
N LYS A 220 -11.32 -18.15 -20.27
CA LYS A 220 -12.67 -18.67 -19.97
C LYS A 220 -12.72 -20.19 -20.05
N LEU A 221 -12.11 -20.82 -21.06
CA LEU A 221 -12.05 -22.29 -21.19
C LEU A 221 -11.24 -22.96 -20.07
N ILE A 222 -10.11 -22.37 -19.67
CA ILE A 222 -9.33 -22.81 -18.49
C ILE A 222 -10.22 -22.82 -17.24
N LYS A 223 -10.99 -21.76 -16.99
CA LYS A 223 -11.91 -21.70 -15.84
C LYS A 223 -13.04 -22.74 -15.90
N ILE A 224 -13.47 -23.16 -17.09
CA ILE A 224 -14.48 -24.23 -17.28
C ILE A 224 -13.84 -25.63 -17.18
N GLY A 225 -12.51 -25.74 -17.23
CA GLY A 225 -11.77 -27.01 -17.21
C GLY A 225 -11.53 -27.66 -18.58
N PHE A 226 -11.84 -26.97 -19.67
CA PHE A 226 -11.49 -27.41 -21.04
C PHE A 226 -10.06 -27.00 -21.39
N ILE A 227 -9.09 -27.86 -21.06
CA ILE A 227 -7.66 -27.57 -21.14
C ILE A 227 -6.99 -28.38 -22.26
N ASP A 228 -6.98 -27.84 -23.48
CA ASP A 228 -6.20 -28.40 -24.60
C ASP A 228 -4.77 -27.87 -24.60
N LYS A 229 -3.79 -28.75 -24.88
CA LYS A 229 -2.37 -28.36 -24.99
C LYS A 229 -2.13 -27.33 -26.11
N ALA A 230 -2.91 -27.36 -27.19
CA ALA A 230 -2.84 -26.38 -28.29
C ALA A 230 -3.36 -25.00 -27.89
N ASN A 231 -4.46 -24.93 -27.12
CA ASN A 231 -5.03 -23.69 -26.61
C ASN A 231 -4.02 -23.00 -25.67
N TYR A 232 -3.43 -23.78 -24.76
CA TYR A 232 -2.40 -23.30 -23.84
C TYR A 232 -1.13 -22.79 -24.56
N GLN A 233 -0.66 -23.46 -25.62
CA GLN A 233 0.46 -22.97 -26.43
C GLN A 233 0.15 -21.60 -27.08
N ARG A 234 -1.09 -21.34 -27.50
CA ARG A 234 -1.50 -20.00 -28.00
C ARG A 234 -1.46 -18.95 -26.89
N ILE A 235 -1.88 -19.28 -25.66
CA ILE A 235 -1.75 -18.38 -24.49
C ILE A 235 -0.28 -18.06 -24.23
N LEU A 236 0.60 -19.06 -24.18
CA LEU A 236 2.04 -18.83 -23.98
C LEU A 236 2.63 -17.94 -25.08
N GLY A 237 2.21 -18.10 -26.34
CA GLY A 237 2.57 -17.19 -27.42
C GLY A 237 2.13 -15.75 -27.12
N ILE A 238 0.86 -15.55 -26.79
CA ILE A 238 0.30 -14.21 -26.48
C ILE A 238 1.02 -13.59 -25.26
N LEU A 239 1.25 -14.34 -24.18
CA LEU A 239 1.91 -13.84 -22.96
C LEU A 239 3.42 -13.61 -23.13
N LYS A 240 4.09 -14.30 -24.07
CA LYS A 240 5.49 -13.98 -24.42
C LYS A 240 5.63 -12.61 -25.09
N PHE A 241 4.64 -12.19 -25.89
CA PHE A 241 4.68 -10.88 -26.59
C PHE A 241 3.92 -9.74 -25.90
N ASN A 242 2.86 -10.01 -25.14
CA ASN A 242 1.97 -8.99 -24.56
C ASN A 242 1.97 -9.03 -23.02
N THR A 243 2.82 -8.21 -22.40
CA THR A 243 2.92 -8.04 -20.94
C THR A 243 1.62 -7.66 -20.26
N LYS A 244 0.79 -6.80 -20.89
CA LYS A 244 -0.50 -6.33 -20.34
C LYS A 244 -1.39 -7.45 -19.81
N PHE A 245 -1.51 -8.55 -20.56
CA PHE A 245 -2.38 -9.68 -20.22
C PHE A 245 -1.84 -10.57 -19.08
N ARG A 246 -0.56 -10.43 -18.69
CA ARG A 246 0.04 -11.23 -17.61
C ARG A 246 -0.60 -10.93 -16.25
N LYS A 247 -0.97 -9.67 -15.99
CA LYS A 247 -1.73 -9.29 -14.77
C LYS A 247 -3.13 -9.90 -14.76
N ASP A 248 -3.83 -9.84 -15.89
CA ASP A 248 -5.19 -10.40 -16.05
C ASP A 248 -5.19 -11.94 -15.98
N PHE A 249 -4.06 -12.59 -16.29
CA PHE A 249 -3.91 -14.04 -16.23
C PHE A 249 -3.76 -14.61 -14.81
N LEU A 250 -3.31 -13.80 -13.82
CA LEU A 250 -3.02 -14.26 -12.45
C LEU A 250 -4.14 -15.11 -11.80
N PRO A 251 -5.44 -14.77 -11.88
CA PRO A 251 -6.51 -15.58 -11.29
C PRO A 251 -6.74 -16.94 -11.97
N TYR A 252 -6.28 -17.11 -13.22
CA TYR A 252 -6.49 -18.34 -13.99
C TYR A 252 -5.43 -19.41 -13.72
N ILE A 253 -4.34 -19.05 -13.03
CA ILE A 253 -3.25 -19.99 -12.69
C ILE A 253 -3.74 -21.06 -11.69
N GLU A 254 -4.81 -20.80 -10.92
CA GLU A 254 -5.45 -21.74 -10.00
C GLU A 254 -6.13 -22.94 -10.68
N TYR A 255 -6.33 -22.88 -12.00
CA TYR A 255 -7.05 -23.90 -12.77
C TYR A 255 -6.11 -24.67 -13.72
N LEU A 256 -4.82 -24.79 -13.38
CA LEU A 256 -3.78 -25.37 -14.24
C LEU A 256 -3.16 -26.64 -13.67
N ASN A 257 -2.90 -27.60 -14.56
CA ASN A 257 -2.25 -28.87 -14.23
C ASN A 257 -0.73 -28.72 -14.05
N GLU A 258 -0.08 -29.61 -13.30
CA GLU A 258 1.38 -29.60 -13.04
C GLU A 258 2.24 -29.39 -14.30
N GLU A 259 1.98 -30.16 -15.38
CA GLU A 259 2.71 -30.03 -16.65
C GLU A 259 2.66 -28.60 -17.22
N LEU A 260 1.56 -27.88 -17.01
CA LEU A 260 1.35 -26.55 -17.57
C LEU A 260 2.01 -25.48 -16.70
N LEU A 261 1.91 -25.61 -15.37
CA LEU A 261 2.59 -24.73 -14.40
C LEU A 261 4.11 -24.66 -14.66
N ILE A 262 4.76 -25.81 -14.91
CA ILE A 262 6.19 -25.87 -15.24
C ILE A 262 6.50 -25.05 -16.52
N ASN A 263 5.62 -25.08 -17.52
CA ASN A 263 5.77 -24.29 -18.74
C ASN A 263 5.51 -22.77 -18.53
N ILE A 264 4.82 -22.35 -17.45
CA ILE A 264 4.70 -20.92 -17.11
C ILE A 264 6.04 -20.35 -16.62
N LEU A 265 6.90 -21.16 -15.99
CA LEU A 265 8.20 -20.70 -15.50
C LEU A 265 9.13 -20.17 -16.63
N GLU A 266 8.85 -20.47 -17.90
CA GLU A 266 9.51 -19.79 -19.02
C GLU A 266 9.18 -18.28 -19.13
N LEU A 267 7.99 -17.86 -18.69
CA LEU A 267 7.51 -16.47 -18.71
C LEU A 267 8.09 -15.60 -17.60
N VAL A 268 8.80 -16.19 -16.63
CA VAL A 268 9.38 -15.50 -15.48
C VAL A 268 10.45 -14.49 -15.94
N ASP A 269 10.30 -13.24 -15.51
CA ASP A 269 10.89 -12.03 -16.12
C ASP A 269 11.28 -11.01 -15.02
N PRO A 270 12.48 -10.39 -15.05
CA PRO A 270 12.89 -9.39 -14.06
C PRO A 270 12.00 -8.15 -14.01
N PHE A 271 11.41 -7.72 -15.13
CA PHE A 271 10.63 -6.48 -15.16
C PHE A 271 9.22 -6.62 -14.56
N GLU A 272 8.82 -7.84 -14.15
CA GLU A 272 7.48 -8.13 -13.64
C GLU A 272 7.53 -8.92 -12.32
N TYR A 273 8.31 -8.43 -11.36
CA TYR A 273 8.52 -9.02 -10.02
C TYR A 273 7.26 -9.63 -9.38
N GLN A 274 6.11 -8.93 -9.38
CA GLN A 274 4.86 -9.40 -8.78
C GLN A 274 4.17 -10.56 -9.53
N PHE A 275 4.46 -10.75 -10.81
CA PHE A 275 3.97 -11.87 -11.62
C PHE A 275 4.91 -13.06 -11.42
N SER A 276 6.22 -12.83 -11.59
CA SER A 276 7.29 -13.81 -11.38
C SER A 276 7.26 -14.45 -9.99
N THR A 277 7.18 -13.66 -8.90
CA THR A 277 7.06 -14.18 -7.52
C THR A 277 5.88 -15.14 -7.36
N LYS A 278 4.67 -14.70 -7.73
CA LYS A 278 3.44 -15.49 -7.56
C LYS A 278 3.46 -16.80 -8.35
N ILE A 279 4.02 -16.80 -9.55
CA ILE A 279 4.21 -18.01 -10.35
C ILE A 279 5.15 -18.98 -9.64
N ILE A 280 6.32 -18.50 -9.20
CA ILE A 280 7.32 -19.36 -8.56
C ILE A 280 6.79 -19.93 -7.25
N ASP A 281 6.19 -19.11 -6.38
CA ASP A 281 5.59 -19.55 -5.12
C ASP A 281 4.48 -20.60 -5.35
N LYS A 282 3.65 -20.43 -6.38
CA LYS A 282 2.62 -21.40 -6.73
C LYS A 282 3.20 -22.71 -7.29
N CYS A 283 4.23 -22.63 -8.13
CA CYS A 283 4.92 -23.82 -8.63
C CYS A 283 5.64 -24.60 -7.50
N ILE A 284 6.20 -23.92 -6.50
CA ILE A 284 6.81 -24.58 -5.33
C ILE A 284 5.75 -25.25 -4.45
N ASN A 285 4.57 -24.65 -4.30
CA ASN A 285 3.53 -25.17 -3.38
C ASN A 285 2.63 -26.27 -3.99
N GLU A 286 2.41 -26.28 -5.30
CA GLU A 286 1.36 -27.14 -5.94
C GLU A 286 1.90 -28.27 -6.81
N VAL A 287 3.17 -28.22 -7.23
CA VAL A 287 3.78 -29.26 -8.07
C VAL A 287 4.23 -30.44 -7.21
N SER A 288 4.22 -31.67 -7.75
CA SER A 288 4.67 -32.84 -7.01
C SER A 288 6.19 -32.86 -6.79
N MET A 289 6.65 -33.46 -5.68
CA MET A 289 8.07 -33.52 -5.29
C MET A 289 9.00 -34.09 -6.39
N LYS A 290 8.48 -34.95 -7.28
CA LYS A 290 9.25 -35.52 -8.41
C LYS A 290 9.66 -34.49 -9.46
N ASN A 291 8.86 -33.43 -9.61
CA ASN A 291 9.02 -32.40 -10.63
C ASN A 291 9.78 -31.16 -10.12
N HIS A 292 10.11 -31.12 -8.82
CA HIS A 292 10.84 -30.00 -8.20
C HIS A 292 12.27 -29.82 -8.74
N SER A 293 12.91 -30.90 -9.21
CA SER A 293 14.19 -30.82 -9.94
C SER A 293 14.07 -29.96 -11.21
N LEU A 294 13.01 -30.18 -12.00
CA LEU A 294 12.75 -29.39 -13.22
C LEU A 294 12.48 -27.91 -12.89
N ILE A 295 11.83 -27.62 -11.76
CA ILE A 295 11.64 -26.23 -11.28
C ILE A 295 13.01 -25.61 -10.97
N ASN A 296 13.86 -26.30 -10.21
CA ASN A 296 15.21 -25.86 -9.87
C ASN A 296 16.08 -25.64 -11.14
N ASP A 297 16.01 -26.53 -12.12
CA ASP A 297 16.70 -26.40 -13.42
C ASP A 297 16.19 -25.22 -14.27
N VAL A 298 14.92 -24.84 -14.16
CA VAL A 298 14.38 -23.64 -14.82
C VAL A 298 14.84 -22.38 -14.09
N LEU A 299 14.75 -22.35 -12.76
CA LEU A 299 15.17 -21.19 -11.95
C LEU A 299 16.68 -20.94 -12.07
N PHE A 300 17.50 -21.99 -12.10
CA PHE A 300 18.95 -21.87 -12.25
C PHE A 300 19.37 -21.39 -13.65
N ARG A 301 18.68 -21.82 -14.72
CA ARG A 301 18.87 -21.24 -16.06
C ARG A 301 18.51 -19.76 -16.09
N LYS A 302 17.32 -19.39 -15.57
CA LYS A 302 16.90 -17.98 -15.45
C LYS A 302 17.88 -17.14 -14.63
N TYR A 303 18.46 -17.72 -13.59
CA TYR A 303 19.50 -17.09 -12.77
C TYR A 303 20.80 -16.85 -13.56
N LYS A 304 21.27 -17.83 -14.37
CA LYS A 304 22.42 -17.67 -15.26
C LYS A 304 22.18 -16.63 -16.37
N ASP A 305 20.96 -16.56 -16.90
CA ASP A 305 20.56 -15.55 -17.89
C ASP A 305 20.57 -14.11 -17.31
N THR A 306 20.46 -13.96 -15.98
CA THR A 306 20.46 -12.65 -15.31
C THR A 306 21.86 -12.13 -14.98
N SER A 307 22.26 -11.08 -15.68
CA SER A 307 23.50 -10.34 -15.40
C SER A 307 23.37 -9.46 -14.14
N PHE A 308 24.45 -9.42 -13.35
CA PHE A 308 24.59 -8.51 -12.20
C PHE A 308 24.67 -7.07 -12.69
N THR A 309 23.51 -6.44 -12.85
CA THR A 309 23.34 -5.05 -13.34
C THR A 309 22.32 -4.36 -12.45
N GLU A 310 22.67 -3.16 -11.98
CA GLU A 310 21.94 -2.45 -10.93
C GLU A 310 20.47 -2.15 -11.30
N GLY A 311 19.59 -2.13 -10.30
CA GLY A 311 18.14 -2.03 -10.47
C GLY A 311 17.43 -3.39 -10.43
N ASP A 312 16.29 -3.49 -11.12
CA ASP A 312 15.33 -4.61 -11.02
C ASP A 312 15.94 -6.00 -11.20
N ARG A 313 17.01 -6.11 -12.02
CA ARG A 313 17.71 -7.39 -12.27
C ARG A 313 18.44 -7.92 -11.04
N CYS A 314 19.04 -7.06 -10.21
CA CYS A 314 19.63 -7.50 -8.95
C CYS A 314 18.53 -7.96 -7.97
N VAL A 315 17.44 -7.19 -7.84
CA VAL A 315 16.29 -7.55 -6.98
C VAL A 315 15.67 -8.89 -7.41
N PHE A 316 15.52 -9.11 -8.71
CA PHE A 316 15.04 -10.37 -9.27
C PHE A 316 16.03 -11.53 -9.08
N LYS A 317 17.34 -11.30 -9.19
CA LYS A 317 18.36 -12.33 -8.94
C LYS A 317 18.43 -12.73 -7.46
N ILE A 318 18.27 -11.78 -6.54
CA ILE A 318 18.07 -12.02 -5.10
C ILE A 318 16.79 -12.85 -4.87
N MET A 319 15.67 -12.47 -5.49
CA MET A 319 14.42 -13.24 -5.42
C MET A 319 14.60 -14.69 -5.92
N LEU A 320 15.29 -14.91 -7.05
CA LEU A 320 15.58 -16.27 -7.52
C LEU A 320 16.41 -17.07 -6.51
N LEU A 321 17.44 -16.47 -5.89
CA LEU A 321 18.21 -17.10 -4.82
C LEU A 321 17.37 -17.42 -3.59
N GLU A 322 16.46 -16.52 -3.19
CA GLU A 322 15.55 -16.78 -2.06
C GLU A 322 14.55 -17.91 -2.34
N LYS A 323 14.01 -17.99 -3.56
CA LYS A 323 13.11 -19.10 -3.95
C LYS A 323 13.87 -20.44 -4.11
N MET A 324 15.10 -20.41 -4.62
CA MET A 324 15.98 -21.60 -4.61
C MET A 324 16.35 -22.02 -3.17
N CYS A 325 16.60 -21.08 -2.26
CA CYS A 325 16.81 -21.34 -0.84
C CYS A 325 15.58 -21.95 -0.13
N ILE A 326 14.36 -21.68 -0.59
CA ILE A 326 13.15 -22.37 -0.13
C ILE A 326 13.08 -23.79 -0.72
N LEU A 327 13.44 -23.99 -1.99
CA LEU A 327 13.51 -25.31 -2.63
C LEU A 327 14.56 -26.24 -2.01
N THR A 328 15.76 -25.75 -1.68
CA THR A 328 16.79 -26.55 -0.99
C THR A 328 16.27 -27.03 0.37
N LYS A 329 15.57 -26.17 1.11
CA LYS A 329 14.98 -26.47 2.42
C LYS A 329 13.84 -27.49 2.38
N ILE A 330 13.05 -27.51 1.31
CA ILE A 330 11.90 -28.45 1.16
C ILE A 330 12.35 -29.78 0.55
N CYS A 331 13.24 -29.77 -0.44
CA CYS A 331 13.55 -30.94 -1.27
C CYS A 331 14.95 -31.53 -1.05
N TYR A 332 15.84 -30.83 -0.35
CA TYR A 332 17.26 -31.20 -0.21
C TYR A 332 18.03 -31.32 -1.54
N ILE A 333 17.53 -30.69 -2.60
CA ILE A 333 18.17 -30.58 -3.92
C ILE A 333 18.84 -29.21 -4.02
N TYR A 334 20.13 -29.18 -4.37
CA TYR A 334 20.90 -27.97 -4.64
C TYR A 334 21.83 -28.18 -5.86
N ASN A 335 22.33 -27.09 -6.44
CA ASN A 335 23.24 -27.14 -7.59
C ASN A 335 24.67 -26.80 -7.17
N ASP A 336 25.62 -27.70 -7.42
CA ASP A 336 27.05 -27.51 -7.09
C ASP A 336 27.65 -26.27 -7.77
N GLU A 337 27.33 -26.04 -9.04
CA GLU A 337 27.79 -24.85 -9.77
C GLU A 337 27.35 -23.53 -9.10
N LEU A 338 26.16 -23.51 -8.47
CA LEU A 338 25.65 -22.33 -7.75
C LEU A 338 26.31 -22.20 -6.36
N LEU A 339 26.72 -23.31 -5.76
CA LEU A 339 27.51 -23.31 -4.52
C LEU A 339 28.92 -22.76 -4.78
N ASP A 340 29.58 -23.16 -5.86
CA ASP A 340 30.89 -22.61 -6.25
C ASP A 340 30.79 -21.12 -6.66
N GLU A 341 29.74 -20.71 -7.39
CA GLU A 341 29.48 -19.29 -7.69
C GLU A 341 29.23 -18.49 -6.40
N ALA A 342 28.47 -19.03 -5.44
CA ALA A 342 28.24 -18.40 -4.15
C ALA A 342 29.54 -18.28 -3.33
N LEU A 343 30.34 -19.33 -3.21
CA LEU A 343 31.60 -19.32 -2.45
C LEU A 343 32.67 -18.40 -3.05
N THR A 344 32.71 -18.26 -4.37
CA THR A 344 33.62 -17.32 -5.04
C THR A 344 33.12 -15.88 -4.94
N ALA A 345 31.82 -15.64 -5.17
CA ALA A 345 31.21 -14.31 -5.00
C ALA A 345 31.29 -13.82 -3.54
N LEU A 346 31.20 -14.71 -2.56
CA LEU A 346 31.37 -14.39 -1.14
C LEU A 346 32.74 -13.75 -0.84
N LYS A 347 33.80 -14.12 -1.57
CA LYS A 347 35.16 -13.57 -1.40
C LYS A 347 35.44 -12.30 -2.24
N GLN A 348 34.54 -11.93 -3.16
CA GLN A 348 34.82 -10.91 -4.19
C GLN A 348 33.75 -9.81 -4.36
N SER A 349 32.52 -10.02 -3.91
CA SER A 349 31.41 -9.08 -4.14
C SER A 349 31.32 -7.99 -3.07
N ASP A 350 31.29 -6.73 -3.50
CA ASP A 350 31.04 -5.58 -2.61
C ASP A 350 29.54 -5.35 -2.32
N GLN A 351 28.61 -5.96 -3.07
CA GLN A 351 27.15 -5.75 -2.91
C GLN A 351 26.59 -6.63 -1.77
N PRO A 352 26.18 -6.04 -0.62
CA PRO A 352 25.90 -6.79 0.61
C PRO A 352 24.59 -7.58 0.62
N GLU A 353 23.58 -7.14 -0.15
CA GLU A 353 22.28 -7.82 -0.24
C GLU A 353 22.41 -9.19 -0.91
N ILE A 354 23.14 -9.23 -2.03
CA ILE A 354 23.48 -10.45 -2.77
C ILE A 354 24.40 -11.34 -1.92
N LEU A 355 25.38 -10.74 -1.24
CA LEU A 355 26.30 -11.43 -0.32
C LEU A 355 25.52 -12.15 0.80
N PHE A 356 24.49 -11.51 1.35
CA PHE A 356 23.60 -12.09 2.36
C PHE A 356 22.70 -13.19 1.79
N ALA A 357 22.17 -13.02 0.57
CA ALA A 357 21.35 -14.04 -0.09
C ALA A 357 22.14 -15.33 -0.38
N TYR A 358 23.39 -15.22 -0.87
CA TYR A 358 24.29 -16.36 -1.01
C TYR A 358 24.58 -17.04 0.33
N LEU A 359 24.91 -16.26 1.37
CA LEU A 359 25.24 -16.81 2.68
C LEU A 359 24.06 -17.60 3.27
N LYS A 360 22.83 -17.12 3.11
CA LYS A 360 21.59 -17.83 3.48
C LYS A 360 21.43 -19.15 2.70
N TYR A 361 21.64 -19.15 1.39
CA TYR A 361 21.58 -20.35 0.53
C TYR A 361 22.65 -21.38 0.91
N VAL A 362 23.90 -20.94 1.11
CA VAL A 362 25.00 -21.78 1.62
C VAL A 362 24.70 -22.31 3.04
N GLY A 363 24.02 -21.53 3.88
CA GLY A 363 23.60 -21.94 5.21
C GLY A 363 22.60 -23.09 5.24
N GLU A 364 21.58 -23.04 4.38
CA GLU A 364 20.63 -24.16 4.22
C GLU A 364 21.32 -25.40 3.62
N ILE A 365 22.29 -25.25 2.71
CA ILE A 365 23.11 -26.38 2.21
C ILE A 365 23.97 -26.98 3.34
N GLN A 366 24.61 -26.15 4.17
CA GLN A 366 25.51 -26.62 5.23
C GLN A 366 24.79 -27.54 6.24
N GLN A 367 23.52 -27.24 6.57
CA GLN A 367 22.68 -28.10 7.42
C GLN A 367 22.46 -29.50 6.84
N VAL A 368 22.59 -29.66 5.52
CA VAL A 368 22.26 -30.87 4.77
C VAL A 368 23.51 -31.68 4.44
N SER A 369 24.56 -31.05 3.91
CA SER A 369 25.78 -31.76 3.49
C SER A 369 26.85 -31.89 4.59
N ASN A 370 26.89 -30.95 5.54
CA ASN A 370 27.95 -30.84 6.56
C ASN A 370 29.37 -30.83 5.98
N ASP A 371 29.60 -30.16 4.85
CA ASP A 371 30.91 -30.08 4.21
C ASP A 371 31.94 -29.24 4.97
N ASP A 372 33.16 -29.77 5.13
CA ASP A 372 34.31 -29.04 5.69
C ASP A 372 34.91 -28.01 4.70
N LYS A 373 34.67 -28.17 3.40
CA LYS A 373 35.14 -27.21 2.36
C LYS A 373 34.46 -25.85 2.51
N ILE A 374 33.15 -25.88 2.80
CA ILE A 374 32.34 -24.69 3.04
C ILE A 374 32.81 -24.02 4.32
N THR A 375 32.95 -24.74 5.44
CA THR A 375 33.36 -24.14 6.73
C THR A 375 34.74 -23.48 6.65
N ASN A 376 35.75 -24.10 6.01
CA ASN A 376 37.04 -23.46 5.79
C ASN A 376 36.91 -22.20 4.90
N SER A 377 36.08 -22.25 3.85
CA SER A 377 35.83 -21.10 2.98
C SER A 377 35.11 -19.94 3.67
N LEU A 378 34.24 -20.23 4.65
CA LEU A 378 33.57 -19.24 5.48
C LEU A 378 34.50 -18.63 6.55
N ILE A 379 35.47 -19.39 7.05
CA ILE A 379 36.50 -18.87 7.98
C ILE A 379 37.36 -17.80 7.28
N ASP A 380 37.74 -17.99 6.01
CA ASP A 380 38.45 -16.97 5.22
C ASP A 380 37.68 -15.63 5.15
N LEU A 381 36.34 -15.68 5.11
CA LEU A 381 35.48 -14.48 5.00
C LEU A 381 35.51 -13.61 6.26
N ILE A 382 35.80 -14.17 7.43
CA ILE A 382 35.81 -13.43 8.71
C ILE A 382 36.79 -12.26 8.66
N LEU A 383 37.87 -12.37 7.87
CA LEU A 383 38.89 -11.33 7.68
C LEU A 383 38.52 -10.30 6.58
N ILE A 384 37.52 -10.59 5.74
CA ILE A 384 37.14 -9.80 4.55
C ILE A 384 35.84 -9.02 4.78
N VAL A 385 34.91 -9.56 5.58
CA VAL A 385 33.55 -9.04 5.74
C VAL A 385 33.53 -7.68 6.46
N LYS A 386 33.12 -6.64 5.71
CA LYS A 386 32.94 -5.25 6.16
C LYS A 386 31.64 -5.01 6.95
N TYR A 387 30.70 -5.96 6.94
CA TYR A 387 29.31 -5.76 7.34
C TYR A 387 28.88 -6.64 8.53
N GLY A 388 28.43 -6.02 9.63
CA GLY A 388 28.15 -6.69 10.89
C GLY A 388 27.10 -7.81 10.84
N LYS A 389 26.01 -7.66 10.07
CA LYS A 389 24.99 -8.72 9.94
C LYS A 389 25.55 -9.95 9.24
N ILE A 390 26.29 -9.74 8.15
CA ILE A 390 26.85 -10.81 7.31
C ILE A 390 27.86 -11.63 8.14
N LEU A 391 28.68 -10.96 8.96
CA LEU A 391 29.59 -11.61 9.90
C LEU A 391 28.86 -12.49 10.93
N ARG A 392 27.78 -11.99 11.55
CA ARG A 392 26.97 -12.77 12.51
C ARG A 392 26.45 -14.05 11.84
N THR A 393 25.77 -13.91 10.70
CA THR A 393 25.23 -15.08 9.99
C THR A 393 26.31 -16.02 9.44
N CYS A 394 27.52 -15.52 9.14
CA CYS A 394 28.66 -16.37 8.78
C CYS A 394 29.06 -17.28 9.96
N LEU A 395 29.14 -16.71 11.17
CA LEU A 395 29.38 -17.47 12.41
C LEU A 395 28.23 -18.44 12.71
N ASP A 396 26.98 -18.05 12.47
CA ASP A 396 25.81 -18.91 12.65
C ASP A 396 25.87 -20.12 11.70
N VAL A 397 26.24 -19.92 10.42
CA VAL A 397 26.40 -21.02 9.45
C VAL A 397 27.59 -21.92 9.80
N ILE A 398 28.71 -21.34 10.25
CA ILE A 398 29.85 -22.12 10.77
C ILE A 398 29.42 -22.99 11.97
N SER A 399 28.47 -22.54 12.79
CA SER A 399 28.04 -23.28 13.99
C SER A 399 27.39 -24.65 13.72
N TYR A 400 26.83 -24.87 12.52
CA TYR A 400 26.21 -26.15 12.16
C TYR A 400 27.22 -27.29 12.02
N ASN A 401 28.43 -27.02 11.48
CA ASN A 401 29.50 -28.01 11.37
C ASN A 401 30.81 -27.46 11.96
N VAL A 402 31.15 -27.92 13.17
CA VAL A 402 32.37 -27.54 13.88
C VAL A 402 33.19 -28.76 14.27
N ASN A 403 34.33 -28.92 13.59
CA ASN A 403 35.39 -29.89 13.86
C ASN A 403 36.51 -29.25 14.70
N VAL A 404 37.27 -30.08 15.42
CA VAL A 404 38.34 -29.65 16.36
C VAL A 404 39.30 -28.66 15.68
N ASP A 405 39.84 -29.03 14.53
CA ASP A 405 40.84 -28.24 13.79
C ASP A 405 40.29 -26.95 13.17
N ASN A 406 38.97 -26.83 13.01
CA ASN A 406 38.35 -25.59 12.55
C ASN A 406 38.02 -24.68 13.75
N TYR A 407 37.62 -25.26 14.89
CA TYR A 407 37.41 -24.53 16.13
C TYR A 407 38.71 -23.90 16.67
N THR A 408 39.83 -24.63 16.65
CA THR A 408 41.14 -24.10 17.08
C THR A 408 41.57 -22.91 16.24
N LYS A 409 41.49 -23.01 14.90
CA LYS A 409 41.74 -21.88 13.97
C LYS A 409 40.90 -20.65 14.31
N ILE A 410 39.59 -20.82 14.52
CA ILE A 410 38.67 -19.71 14.84
C ILE A 410 39.06 -19.02 16.15
N VAL A 411 39.37 -19.80 17.20
CA VAL A 411 39.79 -19.26 18.50
C VAL A 411 41.12 -18.51 18.40
N ASP A 412 42.11 -19.07 17.68
CA ASP A 412 43.42 -18.43 17.52
C ASP A 412 43.33 -17.16 16.66
N LEU A 413 42.57 -17.18 15.55
CA LEU A 413 42.29 -16.00 14.72
C LEU A 413 41.68 -14.85 15.55
N PHE A 414 40.68 -15.12 16.40
CA PHE A 414 40.08 -14.08 17.24
C PHE A 414 40.99 -13.64 18.39
N ILE A 415 41.89 -14.49 18.89
CA ILE A 415 42.92 -14.09 19.87
C ILE A 415 43.94 -13.13 19.23
N ASP A 416 44.32 -13.35 17.98
CA ASP A 416 45.25 -12.47 17.26
C ASP A 416 44.61 -11.15 16.83
N LEU A 417 43.38 -11.18 16.33
CA LEU A 417 42.59 -9.96 16.08
C LEU A 417 42.38 -9.09 17.34
N LEU A 418 42.39 -9.70 18.53
CA LEU A 418 42.35 -8.99 19.82
C LEU A 418 43.71 -8.44 20.28
N ASN A 419 44.82 -8.97 19.75
CA ASN A 419 46.16 -8.42 20.00
C ASN A 419 46.37 -7.16 19.15
N ASP A 420 45.96 -7.19 17.87
CA ASP A 420 46.06 -6.07 16.94
C ASP A 420 45.01 -4.98 17.22
N LYS A 421 45.37 -4.02 18.07
CA LYS A 421 44.51 -2.88 18.44
C LYS A 421 44.01 -2.03 17.26
N SER A 422 44.62 -2.14 16.07
CA SER A 422 44.12 -1.55 14.83
C SER A 422 42.89 -2.28 14.29
N LEU A 423 42.93 -3.61 14.23
CA LEU A 423 41.84 -4.47 13.75
C LEU A 423 40.73 -4.61 14.80
N ALA A 424 41.06 -4.69 16.09
CA ALA A 424 40.06 -4.70 17.16
C ALA A 424 39.12 -3.46 17.14
N ASN A 425 39.61 -2.32 16.62
CA ASN A 425 38.81 -1.10 16.45
C ASN A 425 37.85 -1.13 15.23
N SER A 426 37.98 -2.07 14.28
CA SER A 426 37.01 -2.18 13.16
C SER A 426 35.71 -2.86 13.59
N PHE A 427 35.76 -3.73 14.61
CA PHE A 427 34.61 -4.42 15.19
C PHE A 427 33.89 -3.63 16.30
N ALA A 428 34.21 -2.34 16.47
CA ALA A 428 33.75 -1.52 17.59
C ALA A 428 33.58 -0.03 17.18
N ASP A 429 32.40 0.34 16.67
CA ASP A 429 32.04 1.75 16.43
C ASP A 429 31.61 2.45 17.73
N LYS A 430 31.78 3.77 17.80
CA LYS A 430 31.54 4.58 19.00
C LYS A 430 30.06 4.80 19.35
N PHE A 431 29.15 4.44 18.47
CA PHE A 431 27.71 4.68 18.65
C PHE A 431 26.86 3.40 18.59
N GLU A 432 27.24 2.39 17.82
CA GLU A 432 26.34 1.28 17.47
C GLU A 432 27.00 -0.11 17.55
N THR A 433 26.73 -0.80 18.66
CA THR A 433 26.99 -2.23 18.96
C THR A 433 28.45 -2.67 19.13
N PHE A 434 28.74 -3.24 20.31
CA PHE A 434 29.99 -3.96 20.61
C PHE A 434 29.92 -5.39 20.02
N ILE A 435 30.11 -5.52 18.69
CA ILE A 435 29.97 -6.79 17.92
C ILE A 435 30.79 -7.93 18.54
N LEU A 436 31.93 -7.61 19.12
CA LEU A 436 32.83 -8.53 19.80
C LEU A 436 32.18 -9.34 20.94
N SER A 437 31.10 -8.87 21.58
CA SER A 437 30.35 -9.71 22.53
C SER A 437 29.60 -10.85 21.82
N TYR A 438 29.01 -10.62 20.64
CA TYR A 438 28.37 -11.66 19.85
C TYR A 438 29.38 -12.75 19.44
N ILE A 439 30.56 -12.34 18.96
CA ILE A 439 31.65 -13.26 18.58
C ILE A 439 32.06 -14.15 19.76
N CYS A 440 32.20 -13.58 20.95
CA CYS A 440 32.50 -14.34 22.16
C CYS A 440 31.38 -15.34 22.51
N LEU A 441 30.10 -14.97 22.32
CA LEU A 441 28.97 -15.84 22.57
C LEU A 441 28.89 -17.00 21.56
N SER A 442 29.05 -16.72 20.26
CA SER A 442 29.01 -17.76 19.21
C SER A 442 30.15 -18.77 19.36
N VAL A 443 31.38 -18.31 19.64
CA VAL A 443 32.51 -19.21 19.92
C VAL A 443 32.29 -20.04 21.19
N CYS A 444 31.65 -19.49 22.22
CA CYS A 444 31.29 -20.26 23.42
C CYS A 444 30.17 -21.28 23.15
N SER A 445 29.19 -20.99 22.28
CA SER A 445 28.13 -21.95 21.92
C SER A 445 28.59 -23.05 20.96
N MET A 446 29.64 -22.80 20.17
CA MET A 446 30.32 -23.81 19.34
C MET A 446 31.16 -24.82 20.16
N TYR A 447 31.43 -24.56 21.44
CA TYR A 447 32.33 -25.38 22.25
C TYR A 447 31.72 -26.74 22.61
N LYS A 448 32.36 -27.82 22.16
CA LYS A 448 32.08 -29.20 22.59
C LYS A 448 33.10 -29.62 23.65
N LYS A 449 32.70 -30.47 24.61
CA LYS A 449 33.58 -30.97 25.69
C LYS A 449 34.80 -31.76 25.20
N GLU A 450 34.79 -32.18 23.95
CA GLU A 450 35.87 -32.89 23.25
C GLU A 450 37.02 -31.95 22.81
N PHE A 451 36.83 -30.63 22.86
CA PHE A 451 37.83 -29.65 22.41
C PHE A 451 38.75 -29.22 23.55
N ASP A 452 40.02 -29.63 23.54
CA ASP A 452 41.03 -29.23 24.54
C ASP A 452 41.54 -27.78 24.31
N CYS A 453 40.61 -26.83 24.36
CA CYS A 453 40.85 -25.40 24.14
C CYS A 453 40.17 -24.51 25.19
N LYS A 454 39.60 -25.10 26.26
CA LYS A 454 38.88 -24.39 27.32
C LYS A 454 39.63 -23.15 27.85
N ALA A 455 40.95 -23.28 28.07
CA ALA A 455 41.80 -22.20 28.53
C ALA A 455 41.97 -21.05 27.51
N LYS A 456 42.11 -21.36 26.21
CA LYS A 456 42.20 -20.35 25.14
C LYS A 456 40.91 -19.55 25.04
N VAL A 457 39.76 -20.22 25.08
CA VAL A 457 38.43 -19.58 25.01
C VAL A 457 38.23 -18.61 26.19
N ILE A 458 38.55 -19.04 27.42
CA ILE A 458 38.49 -18.17 28.61
C ILE A 458 39.42 -16.95 28.44
N ALA A 459 40.64 -17.14 27.95
CA ALA A 459 41.58 -16.04 27.71
C ALA A 459 41.07 -15.04 26.64
N MET A 460 40.42 -15.53 25.58
CA MET A 460 39.80 -14.70 24.54
C MET A 460 38.67 -13.82 25.11
N VAL A 461 37.77 -14.39 25.91
CA VAL A 461 36.65 -13.65 26.51
C VAL A 461 37.12 -12.68 27.61
N LEU A 462 38.19 -13.00 28.35
CA LEU A 462 38.82 -12.04 29.27
C LEU A 462 39.48 -10.88 28.53
N LYS A 463 40.18 -11.13 27.42
CA LYS A 463 40.73 -10.07 26.55
C LYS A 463 39.65 -9.19 25.95
N SER A 464 38.53 -9.73 25.49
CA SER A 464 37.42 -8.91 24.96
C SER A 464 36.79 -8.03 26.04
N ILE A 465 36.66 -8.54 27.27
CA ILE A 465 36.21 -7.73 28.42
C ILE A 465 37.20 -6.61 28.75
N GLN A 466 38.51 -6.87 28.68
CA GLN A 466 39.53 -5.82 28.87
C GLN A 466 39.43 -4.75 27.77
N PHE A 467 39.45 -5.16 26.49
CA PHE A 467 39.41 -4.24 25.35
C PHE A 467 38.13 -3.37 25.35
N GLY A 468 36.97 -3.96 25.62
CA GLY A 468 35.70 -3.23 25.69
C GLY A 468 35.63 -2.21 26.83
N LYS A 469 36.39 -2.41 27.92
CA LYS A 469 36.55 -1.45 29.02
C LYS A 469 37.58 -0.36 28.72
N GLU A 470 38.72 -0.70 28.12
CA GLU A 470 39.74 0.26 27.68
C GLU A 470 39.17 1.24 26.64
N SER A 471 38.38 0.74 25.69
CA SER A 471 37.75 1.53 24.62
C SER A 471 36.50 2.32 25.05
N ARG A 472 35.87 1.94 26.17
CA ARG A 472 34.54 2.42 26.64
C ARG A 472 33.37 2.13 25.68
N ILE A 473 33.48 1.12 24.83
CA ILE A 473 32.44 0.76 23.83
C ILE A 473 31.51 -0.36 24.37
N MET A 474 31.89 -1.07 25.44
CA MET A 474 31.10 -2.18 25.97
C MET A 474 29.91 -1.73 26.82
N ASP A 475 28.71 -2.16 26.45
CA ASP A 475 27.49 -2.03 27.22
C ASP A 475 27.49 -2.83 28.53
N ALA A 476 26.78 -2.34 29.55
CA ALA A 476 26.56 -3.07 30.81
C ALA A 476 25.87 -4.42 30.61
N SER A 477 24.93 -4.52 29.65
CA SER A 477 24.29 -5.78 29.26
C SER A 477 25.31 -6.77 28.70
N SER A 478 26.06 -6.39 27.65
CA SER A 478 27.15 -7.19 27.09
C SER A 478 28.17 -7.61 28.15
N HIS A 479 28.53 -6.71 29.07
CA HIS A 479 29.46 -7.05 30.16
C HIS A 479 28.88 -8.14 31.09
N SER A 480 27.61 -8.01 31.47
CA SER A 480 26.93 -9.00 32.32
C SER A 480 26.76 -10.36 31.65
N THR A 481 26.47 -10.39 30.34
CA THR A 481 26.32 -11.65 29.58
C THR A 481 27.65 -12.38 29.44
N LEU A 482 28.73 -11.67 29.08
CA LEU A 482 30.07 -12.27 28.99
C LEU A 482 30.59 -12.77 30.35
N LEU A 483 30.31 -12.06 31.45
CA LEU A 483 30.61 -12.54 32.80
C LEU A 483 29.77 -13.76 33.20
N THR A 484 28.53 -13.85 32.73
CA THR A 484 27.65 -15.01 33.01
C THR A 484 28.12 -16.24 32.25
N VAL A 485 28.46 -16.09 30.96
CA VAL A 485 29.02 -17.17 30.14
C VAL A 485 30.39 -17.61 30.65
N LEU A 486 31.27 -16.70 31.07
CA LEU A 486 32.52 -17.08 31.75
C LEU A 486 32.26 -17.93 33.00
N ARG A 487 31.26 -17.59 33.82
CA ARG A 487 30.91 -18.35 35.03
C ARG A 487 30.38 -19.75 34.71
N SER A 488 29.50 -19.91 33.71
CA SER A 488 29.02 -21.25 33.32
C SER A 488 30.11 -22.10 32.68
N PHE A 489 31.03 -21.49 31.92
CA PHE A 489 32.18 -22.16 31.31
C PHE A 489 33.22 -22.60 32.35
N ILE A 490 33.44 -21.80 33.40
CA ILE A 490 34.31 -22.18 34.53
C ILE A 490 33.69 -23.31 35.36
N ASN A 491 32.37 -23.26 35.62
CA ASN A 491 31.67 -24.21 36.50
C ASN A 491 31.27 -25.54 35.82
N ASP A 492 31.65 -25.78 34.55
CA ASP A 492 31.31 -26.98 33.75
C ASP A 492 29.80 -27.30 33.59
N SER A 493 28.94 -26.35 33.95
CA SER A 493 27.49 -26.37 33.75
C SER A 493 27.16 -26.05 32.28
N CYS A 494 27.48 -26.98 31.38
CA CYS A 494 27.32 -26.86 29.93
C CYS A 494 25.85 -27.01 29.47
N ASP A 495 24.95 -26.18 29.99
CA ASP A 495 23.56 -26.05 29.56
C ASP A 495 23.18 -24.59 29.23
N TYR A 496 24.18 -23.73 28.95
CA TYR A 496 23.92 -22.46 28.27
C TYR A 496 23.64 -22.72 26.78
N LYS A 497 22.42 -23.20 26.49
CA LYS A 497 21.78 -22.82 25.24
C LYS A 497 21.61 -21.29 25.28
N PRO A 498 21.90 -20.56 24.20
CA PRO A 498 21.37 -19.21 24.09
C PRO A 498 19.84 -19.34 24.12
N THR A 499 19.22 -18.87 25.20
CA THR A 499 17.86 -18.31 25.08
C THR A 499 17.92 -17.24 24.01
N ASP A 500 16.84 -17.04 23.24
CA ASP A 500 16.80 -16.06 22.13
C ASP A 500 16.85 -14.60 22.60
N LEU A 501 17.99 -14.23 23.17
CA LEU A 501 18.44 -12.89 23.46
C LEU A 501 18.85 -12.25 22.13
N LEU A 502 17.83 -11.93 21.33
CA LEU A 502 17.93 -11.04 20.18
C LEU A 502 18.68 -9.78 20.63
N ILE A 503 19.95 -9.64 20.21
CA ILE A 503 20.76 -8.44 20.50
C ILE A 503 20.34 -7.32 19.53
N GLU A 504 19.05 -6.96 19.60
CA GLU A 504 18.41 -5.90 18.83
C GLU A 504 18.53 -4.57 19.56
N LYS A 505 19.79 -4.12 19.71
CA LYS A 505 20.06 -2.69 19.60
C LYS A 505 19.87 -2.32 18.13
N VAL A 506 18.68 -1.85 17.78
CA VAL A 506 18.38 -1.32 16.46
C VAL A 506 19.11 0.02 16.29
N SER A 507 20.17 -0.01 15.50
CA SER A 507 20.83 1.16 14.91
C SER A 507 19.86 1.97 14.05
N GLU A 508 20.04 3.28 13.94
CA GLU A 508 19.20 4.12 13.03
C GLU A 508 19.64 3.99 11.55
N LYS A 509 20.63 3.13 11.26
CA LYS A 509 21.15 2.74 9.94
C LYS A 509 20.39 1.59 9.28
N SER A 510 20.50 1.49 7.95
CA SER A 510 20.04 0.31 7.22
C SER A 510 20.86 -0.93 7.58
N VAL A 511 20.26 -2.10 7.38
CA VAL A 511 20.83 -3.42 7.68
C VAL A 511 22.14 -3.71 6.91
N PHE A 512 22.43 -2.93 5.87
CA PHE A 512 23.55 -3.09 4.96
C PHE A 512 24.44 -1.84 4.83
N ASP A 513 24.27 -0.84 5.71
CA ASP A 513 25.09 0.38 5.66
C ASP A 513 26.57 0.12 5.97
N VAL A 514 27.45 0.78 5.22
CA VAL A 514 28.91 0.75 5.45
C VAL A 514 29.25 1.53 6.72
N ILE A 515 30.05 0.93 7.61
CA ILE A 515 30.62 1.60 8.78
C ILE A 515 31.59 2.68 8.30
N ASN A 516 31.24 3.95 8.50
CA ASN A 516 32.00 5.09 7.98
C ASN A 516 32.18 6.19 9.05
N PHE A 517 33.32 6.88 9.04
CA PHE A 517 33.85 7.63 10.21
C PHE A 517 33.82 9.16 10.04
N LYS A 518 33.55 9.88 11.16
CA LYS A 518 33.83 11.32 11.44
C LYS A 518 32.98 12.36 10.65
N ILE A 519 32.72 13.60 11.12
CA ILE A 519 32.74 14.28 12.46
C ILE A 519 32.05 15.68 12.37
N LEU A 520 31.70 16.31 13.50
CA LEU A 520 31.31 17.74 13.75
C LEU A 520 29.84 18.26 13.63
N ASN A 521 29.50 19.14 14.61
CA ASN A 521 28.61 20.32 14.60
C ASN A 521 27.05 20.29 14.65
N ARG A 522 26.52 20.14 15.88
CA ARG A 522 25.76 21.14 16.70
C ARG A 522 24.79 22.19 16.10
N ASN A 523 23.66 22.35 16.85
CA ASN A 523 22.77 23.53 17.03
C ASN A 523 21.75 23.80 15.89
N SER A 524 20.55 24.40 16.11
CA SER A 524 20.06 25.27 17.21
C SER A 524 18.60 25.00 17.68
N ILE A 525 17.91 25.99 18.28
CA ILE A 525 16.73 25.85 19.20
C ILE A 525 15.65 26.92 18.91
N SER A 526 14.35 26.61 19.09
CA SER A 526 13.31 27.56 19.56
C SER A 526 11.98 26.89 19.97
N HIS A 527 11.17 27.58 20.78
CA HIS A 527 9.83 27.19 21.28
C HIS A 527 8.72 28.10 20.72
N VAL A 528 7.43 27.70 20.85
CA VAL A 528 6.31 28.53 21.38
C VAL A 528 5.23 27.60 21.98
N LYS A 529 4.39 28.10 22.91
CA LYS A 529 3.12 27.50 23.39
C LYS A 529 1.97 28.50 23.17
N ASN A 530 0.71 28.04 23.10
CA ASN A 530 -0.39 28.53 23.94
C ASN A 530 -1.70 27.71 23.80
N ILE A 531 -2.72 28.14 24.56
CA ILE A 531 -3.96 27.45 25.03
C ILE A 531 -5.04 28.57 25.12
N SER A 532 -6.36 28.39 25.00
CA SER A 532 -7.27 27.21 25.02
C SER A 532 -8.16 27.14 23.74
N GLU A 533 -9.38 26.59 23.59
CA GLU A 533 -10.43 26.02 24.48
C GLU A 533 -11.24 24.90 23.74
N SER A 534 -12.56 24.74 23.97
CA SER A 534 -13.33 23.55 23.53
C SER A 534 -14.78 23.82 23.08
N THR A 535 -15.14 23.36 21.87
CA THR A 535 -16.51 23.04 21.42
C THR A 535 -16.46 21.89 20.40
N ASP A 536 -16.77 20.65 20.81
CA ASP A 536 -16.91 19.43 19.98
C ASP A 536 -16.02 19.33 18.73
N ALA A 537 -14.73 19.63 18.92
CA ALA A 537 -13.88 20.06 17.82
C ALA A 537 -13.46 18.89 16.91
N VAL A 538 -13.83 18.98 15.63
CA VAL A 538 -12.94 18.53 14.56
C VAL A 538 -11.65 19.33 14.72
N ASN A 539 -10.51 18.65 14.89
CA ASN A 539 -9.22 19.31 15.07
C ASN A 539 -8.80 20.02 13.77
N THR A 540 -9.20 21.28 13.61
CA THR A 540 -8.81 22.14 12.48
C THR A 540 -7.47 22.81 12.78
N SER A 541 -6.41 22.40 12.10
CA SER A 541 -5.10 23.07 12.18
C SER A 541 -4.86 23.91 10.92
N THR A 542 -4.74 25.23 11.10
CA THR A 542 -4.44 26.20 10.05
C THR A 542 -2.93 26.22 9.77
N VAL A 543 -2.51 25.90 8.54
CA VAL A 543 -1.09 25.87 8.15
C VAL A 543 -0.83 26.83 7.00
N GLN A 544 0.07 27.79 7.20
CA GLN A 544 0.56 28.67 6.13
C GLN A 544 1.54 27.91 5.23
N LEU A 545 1.33 27.94 3.90
CA LEU A 545 2.08 27.15 2.94
C LEU A 545 3.01 27.95 2.02
N THR A 546 2.73 29.24 1.82
CA THR A 546 3.61 30.18 1.10
C THR A 546 3.84 31.45 1.91
N SER A 547 4.88 32.20 1.55
CA SER A 547 5.24 33.46 2.21
C SER A 547 4.30 34.58 1.77
N ILE A 548 4.14 35.62 2.60
CA ILE A 548 3.41 36.84 2.25
C ILE A 548 4.02 37.58 1.03
N SER A 549 5.27 37.26 0.66
CA SER A 549 5.97 37.77 -0.52
C SER A 549 5.78 36.95 -1.80
N ASP A 550 5.12 35.79 -1.74
CA ASP A 550 4.94 34.91 -2.89
C ASP A 550 3.72 35.34 -3.74
N PRO A 551 3.75 35.22 -5.07
CA PRO A 551 2.68 35.72 -5.96
C PRO A 551 1.31 35.07 -5.72
N LEU A 552 1.31 33.86 -5.17
CA LEU A 552 0.15 33.22 -4.56
C LEU A 552 0.38 33.09 -3.05
N TYR A 553 -0.46 33.75 -2.26
CA TYR A 553 -0.55 33.45 -0.83
C TYR A 553 -1.46 32.24 -0.63
N VAL A 554 -0.99 31.25 0.12
CA VAL A 554 -1.67 29.97 0.32
C VAL A 554 -1.66 29.59 1.79
N GLU A 555 -2.84 29.46 2.36
CA GLU A 555 -3.09 28.83 3.65
C GLU A 555 -3.88 27.53 3.44
N CYS A 556 -3.79 26.59 4.37
CA CYS A 556 -4.57 25.37 4.34
C CYS A 556 -5.15 25.06 5.72
N ASN A 557 -6.47 24.97 5.78
CA ASN A 557 -7.19 24.49 6.95
C ASN A 557 -7.28 22.96 6.85
N VAL A 558 -6.44 22.29 7.62
CA VAL A 558 -6.38 20.83 7.66
C VAL A 558 -7.40 20.32 8.67
N SER A 559 -8.30 19.43 8.25
CA SER A 559 -9.32 18.81 9.09
C SER A 559 -9.37 17.30 8.89
N PHE A 560 -9.68 16.55 9.96
CA PHE A 560 -9.48 15.10 9.99
C PHE A 560 -10.76 14.34 10.36
N SER A 561 -11.00 13.25 9.62
CA SER A 561 -12.03 12.25 9.91
C SER A 561 -11.38 10.90 10.25
N LYS A 562 -12.19 9.83 10.38
CA LYS A 562 -11.67 8.46 10.63
C LYS A 562 -11.02 7.80 9.41
N TYR A 563 -11.33 8.28 8.20
CA TYR A 563 -10.90 7.70 6.94
C TYR A 563 -10.36 8.73 5.94
N ASP A 564 -10.55 10.02 6.20
CA ASP A 564 -10.27 11.10 5.26
C ASP A 564 -9.56 12.27 5.95
N CYS A 565 -8.54 12.80 5.29
CA CYS A 565 -7.95 14.10 5.57
C CYS A 565 -8.50 15.10 4.53
N LEU A 566 -9.09 16.18 5.02
CA LEU A 566 -9.69 17.25 4.21
C LEU A 566 -8.82 18.51 4.31
N LEU A 567 -8.34 18.96 3.16
CA LEU A 567 -7.47 20.12 3.00
C LEU A 567 -8.24 21.25 2.33
N ASP A 568 -8.70 22.20 3.14
CA ASP A 568 -9.36 23.41 2.66
C ASP A 568 -8.31 24.51 2.41
N TYR A 569 -7.84 24.63 1.18
CA TYR A 569 -6.88 25.66 0.78
C TYR A 569 -7.57 27.01 0.59
N LEU A 570 -7.05 28.06 1.21
CA LEU A 570 -7.34 29.46 0.85
C LEU A 570 -6.19 29.96 -0.04
N ILE A 571 -6.50 30.30 -1.28
CA ILE A 571 -5.54 30.81 -2.26
C ILE A 571 -5.90 32.27 -2.57
N ILE A 572 -4.96 33.19 -2.37
CA ILE A 572 -5.12 34.61 -2.70
C ILE A 572 -4.12 34.98 -3.79
N ASN A 573 -4.62 35.49 -4.93
CA ASN A 573 -3.80 36.03 -6.00
C ASN A 573 -3.35 37.44 -5.65
N GLN A 574 -2.08 37.63 -5.31
CA GLN A 574 -1.51 38.95 -5.02
C GLN A 574 -1.14 39.73 -6.30
N THR A 575 -1.27 39.13 -7.49
CA THR A 575 -0.85 39.74 -8.75
C THR A 575 -1.97 40.49 -9.46
N SER A 576 -1.60 41.49 -10.25
CA SER A 576 -2.48 42.24 -11.15
C SER A 576 -2.90 41.49 -12.42
N HIS A 577 -2.58 40.19 -12.52
CA HIS A 577 -2.89 39.36 -13.70
C HIS A 577 -3.96 38.31 -13.37
N THR A 578 -4.78 37.95 -14.37
CA THR A 578 -5.64 36.77 -14.29
C THR A 578 -4.78 35.51 -14.41
N LEU A 579 -4.91 34.61 -13.43
CA LEU A 579 -4.22 33.32 -13.45
C LEU A 579 -5.15 32.28 -14.06
N GLN A 580 -4.66 31.48 -15.01
CA GLN A 580 -5.42 30.52 -15.81
C GLN A 580 -4.77 29.13 -15.69
N SER A 581 -5.58 28.08 -15.63
CA SER A 581 -5.12 26.70 -15.41
C SER A 581 -4.24 26.55 -14.16
N LEU A 582 -4.79 26.92 -13.00
CA LEU A 582 -4.19 26.60 -11.72
C LEU A 582 -4.42 25.12 -11.42
N GLU A 583 -3.33 24.37 -11.31
CA GLU A 583 -3.28 22.93 -11.09
C GLU A 583 -2.38 22.61 -9.87
N PHE A 584 -2.72 21.55 -9.13
CA PHE A 584 -2.03 21.13 -7.91
C PHE A 584 -1.36 19.76 -8.13
N ASP A 585 -0.04 19.75 -8.15
CA ASP A 585 0.76 18.52 -8.17
C ASP A 585 1.17 18.14 -6.75
N TYR A 586 0.77 16.96 -6.28
CA TYR A 586 0.97 16.53 -4.89
C TYR A 586 2.06 15.47 -4.73
N VAL A 587 2.88 15.64 -3.69
CA VAL A 587 3.88 14.68 -3.21
C VAL A 587 3.53 14.30 -1.78
N TYR A 588 2.99 13.10 -1.59
CA TYR A 588 2.43 12.63 -0.32
C TYR A 588 2.95 11.24 0.08
N SER A 589 2.88 10.92 1.37
CA SER A 589 3.31 9.61 1.90
C SER A 589 2.38 8.47 1.42
N PRO A 590 2.89 7.24 1.19
CA PRO A 590 2.12 6.12 0.62
C PRO A 590 0.97 5.60 1.50
N GLN A 591 0.87 6.05 2.75
CA GLN A 591 -0.25 5.79 3.66
C GLN A 591 -1.49 6.65 3.37
N LEU A 592 -1.38 7.60 2.43
CA LEU A 592 -2.46 8.44 1.95
C LEU A 592 -2.75 8.13 0.48
N SER A 593 -3.98 8.39 0.02
CA SER A 593 -4.32 8.39 -1.40
C SER A 593 -5.22 9.56 -1.76
N LEU A 594 -4.82 10.38 -2.72
CA LEU A 594 -5.67 11.47 -3.25
C LEU A 594 -6.95 10.88 -3.87
N ILE A 595 -8.13 11.30 -3.39
CA ILE A 595 -9.43 10.79 -3.88
C ILE A 595 -9.88 11.56 -5.12
N ASN A 596 -9.77 12.89 -5.06
CA ASN A 596 -10.13 13.80 -6.14
C ASN A 596 -8.91 14.63 -6.53
N GLY A 597 -8.56 14.64 -7.82
CA GLY A 597 -7.63 15.61 -8.39
C GLY A 597 -8.38 16.87 -8.84
N ASN A 598 -7.74 18.03 -8.69
CA ASN A 598 -8.33 19.31 -9.09
C ASN A 598 -8.49 19.44 -10.61
N PHE A 599 -9.53 20.16 -11.03
CA PHE A 599 -9.65 20.68 -12.39
C PHE A 599 -8.90 22.01 -12.52
N PRO A 600 -8.43 22.40 -13.72
CA PRO A 600 -7.77 23.69 -13.95
C PRO A 600 -8.67 24.87 -13.57
N LEU A 601 -8.33 25.54 -12.47
CA LEU A 601 -9.04 26.72 -11.97
C LEU A 601 -8.49 28.01 -12.59
N SER A 602 -9.24 29.11 -12.47
CA SER A 602 -8.75 30.45 -12.83
C SER A 602 -9.10 31.46 -11.75
N ILE A 603 -8.13 32.28 -11.34
CA ILE A 603 -8.28 33.29 -10.29
C ILE A 603 -8.15 34.69 -10.91
N ALA A 604 -9.05 35.60 -10.52
CA ALA A 604 -8.99 37.01 -10.93
C ALA A 604 -7.84 37.75 -10.19
N PRO A 605 -7.32 38.87 -10.73
CA PRO A 605 -6.39 39.73 -9.98
C PRO A 605 -6.99 40.12 -8.61
N GLU A 606 -6.14 40.19 -7.59
CA GLU A 606 -6.49 40.63 -6.23
C GLU A 606 -7.64 39.86 -5.55
N SER A 607 -7.99 38.67 -6.06
CA SER A 607 -9.10 37.83 -5.56
C SER A 607 -8.62 36.59 -4.81
N ALA A 608 -9.49 36.08 -3.93
CA ALA A 608 -9.31 34.84 -3.19
C ALA A 608 -10.28 33.74 -3.66
N ILE A 609 -9.83 32.49 -3.58
CA ILE A 609 -10.66 31.29 -3.82
C ILE A 609 -10.37 30.24 -2.74
N THR A 610 -11.39 29.47 -2.35
CA THR A 610 -11.25 28.30 -1.48
C THR A 610 -11.32 27.01 -2.31
N VAL A 611 -10.37 26.10 -2.11
CA VAL A 611 -10.24 24.86 -2.88
C VAL A 611 -10.11 23.69 -1.90
N LYS A 612 -11.04 22.73 -1.98
CA LYS A 612 -11.11 21.59 -1.05
C LYS A 612 -10.55 20.32 -1.69
N ASN A 613 -9.52 19.73 -1.10
CA ASN A 613 -8.96 18.45 -1.54
C ASN A 613 -9.07 17.38 -0.45
N GLN A 614 -9.25 16.12 -0.87
CA GLN A 614 -9.51 14.99 0.03
C GLN A 614 -8.52 13.85 -0.22
N PHE A 615 -7.86 13.41 0.86
CA PHE A 615 -6.94 12.28 0.89
C PHE A 615 -7.53 11.18 1.78
N SER A 616 -7.69 9.97 1.25
CA SER A 616 -8.06 8.81 2.08
C SER A 616 -6.86 8.37 2.91
N VAL A 617 -7.09 8.01 4.17
CA VAL A 617 -6.09 7.54 5.13
C VAL A 617 -6.07 6.02 5.13
N LEU A 618 -5.18 5.44 4.32
CA LEU A 618 -5.01 3.99 4.19
C LEU A 618 -4.39 3.40 5.46
N GLU A 619 -3.51 4.13 6.14
CA GLU A 619 -2.85 3.69 7.38
C GLU A 619 -2.67 4.84 8.39
N SER A 620 -2.99 4.59 9.66
CA SER A 620 -2.76 5.54 10.77
C SER A 620 -1.29 5.60 11.22
N SER A 621 -0.41 6.13 10.36
CA SER A 621 0.96 6.52 10.71
C SER A 621 1.14 8.04 10.66
N SER A 622 2.31 8.53 11.07
CA SER A 622 2.73 9.86 10.64
C SER A 622 2.82 9.90 9.11
N SER A 623 2.37 10.98 8.51
CA SER A 623 2.42 11.19 7.06
C SER A 623 2.63 12.66 6.75
N PHE A 624 3.04 12.95 5.52
CA PHE A 624 3.23 14.31 5.02
C PHE A 624 2.50 14.50 3.70
N ILE A 625 2.10 15.74 3.43
CA ILE A 625 1.55 16.20 2.16
C ILE A 625 2.29 17.48 1.78
N SER A 626 3.03 17.42 0.68
CA SER A 626 3.67 18.56 0.03
C SER A 626 3.14 18.70 -1.40
N GLY A 627 3.44 19.79 -2.09
CA GLY A 627 3.04 19.96 -3.48
C GLY A 627 3.56 21.22 -4.15
N THR A 628 3.26 21.33 -5.44
CA THR A 628 3.50 22.52 -6.25
C THR A 628 2.20 22.97 -6.89
N ILE A 629 1.95 24.29 -6.88
CA ILE A 629 0.90 24.90 -7.68
C ILE A 629 1.52 25.37 -8.98
N SER A 630 1.10 24.81 -10.12
CA SER A 630 1.42 25.37 -11.43
C SER A 630 0.27 26.26 -11.90
N PHE A 631 0.57 27.36 -12.57
CA PHE A 631 -0.43 28.22 -13.20
C PHE A 631 0.12 28.94 -14.42
N THR A 632 -0.75 29.35 -15.34
CA THR A 632 -0.39 30.21 -16.48
C THR A 632 -0.90 31.63 -16.29
N TYR A 633 -0.16 32.61 -16.79
CA TYR A 633 -0.56 34.02 -16.81
C TYR A 633 -0.22 34.65 -18.16
N ARG A 634 -0.93 35.73 -18.49
CA ARG A 634 -0.69 36.51 -19.72
C ARG A 634 0.08 37.78 -19.40
N ASP A 635 1.25 37.89 -20.01
CA ASP A 635 2.12 39.06 -19.93
C ASP A 635 2.51 39.45 -21.36
N ASN A 636 2.22 40.70 -21.74
CA ASN A 636 2.50 41.24 -23.08
C ASN A 636 2.02 40.31 -24.24
N ASN A 637 0.81 39.75 -24.10
CA ASN A 637 0.19 38.74 -24.98
C ASN A 637 0.90 37.39 -25.09
N ILE A 638 1.98 37.15 -24.34
CA ILE A 638 2.64 35.84 -24.23
C ILE A 638 2.04 35.09 -23.04
N LEU A 639 1.72 33.81 -23.23
CA LEU A 639 1.38 32.89 -22.15
C LEU A 639 2.67 32.37 -21.51
N LYS A 640 2.82 32.60 -20.20
CA LYS A 640 3.93 32.08 -19.38
C LYS A 640 3.36 31.14 -18.32
N GLN A 641 4.08 30.06 -18.01
CA GLN A 641 3.76 29.19 -16.89
C GLN A 641 4.69 29.51 -15.72
N PHE A 642 4.18 29.41 -14.49
CA PHE A 642 4.91 29.57 -13.24
C PHE A 642 4.61 28.39 -12.31
N TYR A 643 5.55 28.06 -11.44
CA TYR A 643 5.46 26.97 -10.47
C TYR A 643 5.80 27.52 -9.09
N GLN A 644 4.83 27.49 -8.17
CA GLN A 644 5.02 27.86 -6.76
C GLN A 644 5.15 26.59 -5.92
N HIS A 645 6.22 26.46 -5.14
CA HIS A 645 6.37 25.38 -4.17
C HIS A 645 5.60 25.70 -2.88
N LEU A 646 4.92 24.69 -2.32
CA LEU A 646 4.23 24.77 -1.03
C LEU A 646 5.10 24.16 0.08
N SER A 647 4.91 24.62 1.32
CA SER A 647 5.50 23.97 2.49
C SER A 647 4.84 22.61 2.80
N GLU A 648 5.55 21.79 3.57
CA GLU A 648 5.15 20.42 3.92
C GLU A 648 4.13 20.41 5.07
N ILE A 649 2.90 19.95 4.81
CA ILE A 649 1.88 19.68 5.83
C ILE A 649 2.25 18.37 6.54
N LYS A 650 2.47 18.41 7.86
CA LYS A 650 2.85 17.26 8.68
C LYS A 650 1.68 16.74 9.52
N LEU A 651 1.39 15.45 9.38
CA LEU A 651 0.32 14.77 10.09
C LEU A 651 0.92 13.92 11.22
N ASP A 652 0.87 14.43 12.45
CA ASP A 652 1.42 13.74 13.62
C ASP A 652 0.55 12.56 14.07
N ILE A 653 1.21 11.44 14.41
CA ILE A 653 0.51 10.22 14.87
C ILE A 653 -0.39 10.47 16.08
N LYS A 654 -0.07 11.48 16.90
CA LYS A 654 -0.86 11.94 18.06
C LYS A 654 -2.35 12.14 17.74
N ASN A 655 -2.66 12.69 16.56
CA ASN A 655 -4.03 13.00 16.17
C ASN A 655 -4.86 11.75 15.84
N PHE A 656 -4.20 10.60 15.69
CA PHE A 656 -4.83 9.31 15.35
C PHE A 656 -4.98 8.37 16.56
N LEU A 657 -4.65 8.81 17.77
CA LEU A 657 -4.66 8.00 19.00
C LEU A 657 -5.90 8.22 19.86
N ILE A 658 -6.55 7.12 20.23
CA ILE A 658 -7.75 7.04 21.05
C ILE A 658 -7.42 6.29 22.35
N PRO A 659 -7.88 6.75 23.53
CA PRO A 659 -7.73 6.00 24.78
C PRO A 659 -8.62 4.75 24.77
N THR A 660 -8.11 3.60 25.23
CA THR A 660 -8.86 2.33 25.21
C THR A 660 -8.52 1.48 26.43
N THR A 661 -9.53 0.85 27.03
CA THR A 661 -9.37 -0.13 28.13
C THR A 661 -9.24 -1.54 27.56
N THR A 662 -8.17 -2.25 27.91
CA THR A 662 -7.99 -3.67 27.53
C THR A 662 -7.18 -4.44 28.57
N ASP A 663 -7.41 -5.75 28.61
CA ASP A 663 -6.66 -6.76 29.38
C ASP A 663 -5.17 -6.76 28.97
N PHE A 664 -4.36 -6.00 29.70
CA PHE A 664 -3.00 -5.65 29.29
C PHE A 664 -2.11 -6.89 29.16
N ILE A 665 -2.14 -7.80 30.15
CA ILE A 665 -1.21 -8.94 30.26
C ILE A 665 -1.35 -9.95 29.11
N GLU A 666 -2.58 -10.26 28.68
CA GLU A 666 -2.81 -11.20 27.58
C GLU A 666 -2.43 -10.58 26.24
N LYS A 667 -2.88 -9.34 26.00
CA LYS A 667 -2.66 -8.65 24.72
C LYS A 667 -1.20 -8.22 24.55
N TRP A 668 -0.48 -7.93 25.64
CA TRP A 668 0.97 -7.68 25.62
C TRP A 668 1.76 -8.86 25.04
N LYS A 669 1.33 -10.10 25.29
CA LYS A 669 1.96 -11.31 24.72
C LYS A 669 1.63 -11.53 23.25
N ALA A 670 0.53 -10.98 22.74
CA ALA A 670 0.06 -11.17 21.37
C ALA A 670 0.58 -10.12 20.36
N LEU A 671 1.15 -9.02 20.83
CA LEU A 671 1.73 -7.97 19.99
C LEU A 671 3.19 -8.31 19.63
N ALA A 672 3.47 -8.40 18.33
CA ALA A 672 4.74 -8.92 17.81
C ALA A 672 5.90 -7.89 17.80
N TRP A 673 5.61 -6.58 17.75
CA TRP A 673 6.64 -5.55 17.67
C TRP A 673 6.77 -4.79 18.98
N GLU A 674 8.01 -4.58 19.43
CA GLU A 674 8.37 -3.82 20.62
C GLU A 674 9.48 -2.80 20.31
N ASN A 675 9.53 -1.70 21.05
CA ASN A 675 10.69 -0.83 21.14
C ASN A 675 10.86 -0.31 22.58
N VAL A 676 12.11 -0.16 23.01
CA VAL A 676 12.46 0.28 24.36
C VAL A 676 13.20 1.62 24.28
N TYR A 677 12.73 2.61 25.01
CA TYR A 677 13.36 3.92 25.15
C TYR A 677 13.80 4.14 26.59
N SER A 678 15.11 4.19 26.81
CA SER A 678 15.72 4.52 28.10
C SER A 678 16.34 5.92 28.08
N ALA A 679 16.17 6.68 29.15
CA ALA A 679 16.74 8.03 29.30
C ALA A 679 17.14 8.30 30.76
N GLU A 680 18.43 8.55 31.00
CA GLU A 680 18.95 8.95 32.30
C GLU A 680 18.62 10.42 32.56
N LEU A 681 17.73 10.67 33.52
CA LEU A 681 17.24 11.99 33.93
C LEU A 681 16.98 11.97 35.44
N GLU A 682 17.30 13.08 36.12
CA GLU A 682 16.87 13.33 37.51
C GLU A 682 15.43 13.84 37.50
N LEU A 683 14.52 13.14 38.19
CA LEU A 683 13.08 13.43 38.16
C LEU A 683 12.59 13.89 39.53
N ASN A 684 12.17 15.14 39.64
CA ASN A 684 11.65 15.71 40.89
C ASN A 684 10.25 15.15 41.26
N ASP A 685 9.40 14.90 40.26
CA ASP A 685 8.02 14.43 40.44
C ASP A 685 7.66 13.32 39.42
N LEU A 686 7.63 12.06 39.88
CA LEU A 686 7.28 10.91 39.04
C LEU A 686 5.83 10.99 38.51
N ASP A 687 4.88 11.44 39.33
CA ASP A 687 3.45 11.45 38.96
C ASP A 687 3.07 12.58 38.02
N ILE A 688 3.68 13.77 38.17
CA ILE A 688 3.52 14.87 37.20
C ILE A 688 4.13 14.45 35.85
N THR A 689 5.26 13.74 35.89
CA THR A 689 5.89 13.18 34.69
C THR A 689 4.99 12.13 34.01
N LEU A 690 4.42 11.20 34.78
CA LEU A 690 3.47 10.20 34.27
C LEU A 690 2.27 10.85 33.58
N GLN A 691 1.65 11.86 34.20
CA GLN A 691 0.50 12.56 33.61
C GLN A 691 0.85 13.27 32.30
N LYS A 692 2.04 13.86 32.18
CA LYS A 692 2.52 14.46 30.92
C LYS A 692 2.69 13.40 29.82
N LEU A 693 3.20 12.21 30.15
CA LEU A 693 3.39 11.09 29.20
C LEU A 693 2.06 10.48 28.75
N ILE A 694 1.12 10.26 29.67
CA ILE A 694 -0.23 9.78 29.34
C ILE A 694 -0.94 10.78 28.41
N LYS A 695 -0.85 12.09 28.72
CA LYS A 695 -1.45 13.16 27.92
C LYS A 695 -0.78 13.41 26.57
N SER A 696 0.48 13.01 26.39
CA SER A 696 1.15 13.13 25.08
C SER A 696 0.68 12.07 24.08
N VAL A 697 0.44 10.85 24.56
CA VAL A 697 -0.03 9.68 23.78
C VAL A 697 -1.57 9.65 23.65
N ASN A 698 -2.32 10.40 24.46
CA ASN A 698 -3.78 10.30 24.57
C ASN A 698 -4.26 8.88 24.97
N GLY A 699 -3.48 8.21 25.83
CA GLY A 699 -3.78 6.86 26.31
C GLY A 699 -4.58 6.83 27.61
N ASN A 700 -5.11 5.65 27.94
CA ASN A 700 -5.73 5.39 29.24
C ASN A 700 -4.78 4.59 30.14
N LEU A 701 -4.85 4.83 31.45
CA LEU A 701 -4.08 4.09 32.44
C LEU A 701 -4.81 2.79 32.82
N CYS A 702 -4.17 1.64 32.62
CA CYS A 702 -4.68 0.33 33.04
C CYS A 702 -4.24 0.00 34.47
N ASP A 703 -2.93 0.05 34.73
CA ASP A 703 -2.34 -0.25 36.04
C ASP A 703 -1.35 0.84 36.45
N LYS A 704 -1.23 1.09 37.76
CA LYS A 704 -0.12 1.84 38.37
C LYS A 704 0.33 1.14 39.64
N GLN A 705 1.64 0.94 39.79
CA GLN A 705 2.28 0.45 41.00
C GLN A 705 3.45 1.36 41.36
N SER A 706 3.58 1.71 42.64
CA SER A 706 4.66 2.55 43.16
C SER A 706 5.30 1.86 44.36
N ILE A 707 6.59 1.52 44.24
CA ILE A 707 7.34 0.74 45.23
C ILE A 707 8.65 1.49 45.52
N TYR A 708 8.71 2.12 46.71
CA TYR A 708 9.76 3.06 47.09
C TYR A 708 9.96 4.13 45.99
N ASN A 709 11.15 4.22 45.41
CA ASN A 709 11.53 5.22 44.40
C ASN A 709 11.18 4.80 42.95
N PHE A 710 10.58 3.61 42.74
CA PHE A 710 10.17 3.11 41.43
C PHE A 710 8.67 3.27 41.21
N LEU A 711 8.28 3.81 40.05
CA LEU A 711 6.92 3.82 39.55
C LEU A 711 6.83 3.00 38.26
N VAL A 712 5.90 2.04 38.21
CA VAL A 712 5.55 1.28 37.01
C VAL A 712 4.09 1.57 36.64
N ALA A 713 3.84 1.92 35.39
CA ALA A 713 2.51 2.20 34.87
C ALA A 713 2.26 1.50 33.52
N ASN A 714 1.10 0.89 33.38
CA ASN A 714 0.63 0.27 32.14
C ASN A 714 -0.40 1.19 31.48
N VAL A 715 -0.12 1.66 30.28
CA VAL A 715 -0.96 2.59 29.51
C VAL A 715 -1.39 1.90 28.20
N ALA A 716 -2.67 2.01 27.86
CA ALA A 716 -3.22 1.45 26.62
C ALA A 716 -3.85 2.55 25.75
N CYS A 717 -3.56 2.51 24.46
CA CYS A 717 -4.19 3.35 23.45
C CYS A 717 -4.41 2.55 22.17
N GLN A 718 -5.15 3.13 21.23
CA GLN A 718 -5.54 2.46 20.00
C GLN A 718 -5.52 3.48 18.86
N THR A 719 -5.08 3.07 17.67
CA THR A 719 -5.24 3.93 16.49
C THR A 719 -6.72 4.00 16.09
N ILE A 720 -7.11 5.06 15.37
CA ILE A 720 -8.43 5.20 14.72
C ILE A 720 -8.84 3.91 13.96
N GLN A 721 -7.88 3.24 13.31
CA GLN A 721 -8.06 1.96 12.60
C GLN A 721 -8.12 0.72 13.52
N LYS A 722 -8.37 0.89 14.82
CA LYS A 722 -8.41 -0.15 15.85
C LYS A 722 -7.09 -0.91 16.10
N GLY A 723 -5.95 -0.39 15.63
CA GLY A 723 -4.63 -0.96 15.92
C GLY A 723 -4.24 -0.75 17.38
N LEU A 724 -4.11 -1.84 18.17
CA LEU A 724 -3.81 -1.76 19.60
C LEU A 724 -2.35 -1.37 19.86
N ILE A 725 -2.15 -0.46 20.80
CA ILE A 725 -0.84 -0.05 21.31
C ILE A 725 -0.85 -0.19 22.83
N LEU A 726 0.14 -0.89 23.37
CA LEU A 726 0.34 -1.03 24.81
C LEU A 726 1.69 -0.45 25.18
N ILE A 727 1.75 0.25 26.32
CA ILE A 727 2.93 0.97 26.77
C ILE A 727 3.17 0.64 28.24
N ASN A 728 4.35 0.15 28.58
CA ASN A 728 4.81 -0.01 29.95
C ASN A 728 5.83 1.10 30.24
N ILE A 729 5.56 1.92 31.25
CA ILE A 729 6.40 3.04 31.69
C ILE A 729 6.98 2.67 33.06
N CYS A 730 8.30 2.55 33.15
CA CYS A 730 9.05 2.41 34.39
C CYS A 730 9.86 3.68 34.63
N MET A 731 9.82 4.23 35.84
CA MET A 731 10.56 5.44 36.22
C MET A 731 11.18 5.29 37.60
N ASN A 732 12.41 5.77 37.74
CA ASN A 732 13.14 5.86 39.01
C ASN A 732 13.74 7.24 39.18
N GLU A 733 13.53 7.86 40.35
CA GLU A 733 14.07 9.17 40.73
C GLU A 733 15.57 9.35 40.44
N LYS A 734 16.35 8.25 40.52
CA LYS A 734 17.83 8.24 40.46
C LYS A 734 18.44 7.49 39.29
N SER A 735 17.64 6.82 38.45
CA SER A 735 18.14 6.05 37.30
C SER A 735 17.31 6.24 36.03
N GLY A 736 16.53 7.31 35.96
CA GLY A 736 15.84 7.73 34.76
C GLY A 736 14.54 6.98 34.43
N ILE A 737 14.15 7.09 33.17
CA ILE A 737 12.92 6.55 32.58
C ILE A 737 13.27 5.40 31.65
N GLU A 738 12.51 4.31 31.72
CA GLU A 738 12.45 3.26 30.70
C GLU A 738 11.00 3.11 30.23
N ILE A 739 10.74 3.31 28.92
CA ILE A 739 9.41 3.07 28.33
C ILE A 739 9.51 1.98 27.27
N ARG A 740 8.64 0.98 27.37
CA ARG A 740 8.46 -0.08 26.37
C ARG A 740 7.14 0.12 25.64
N VAL A 741 7.17 0.20 24.32
CA VAL A 741 5.98 0.36 23.46
C VAL A 741 5.81 -0.91 22.64
N ARG A 742 4.63 -1.54 22.68
CA ARG A 742 4.27 -2.68 21.83
C ARG A 742 3.07 -2.38 20.93
N SER A 743 3.09 -2.89 19.70
CA SER A 743 1.95 -2.85 18.77
C SER A 743 2.05 -3.96 17.70
N SER A 744 1.07 -4.01 16.80
CA SER A 744 1.03 -4.96 15.68
C SER A 744 1.86 -4.52 14.46
N LYS A 745 2.41 -3.28 14.48
CA LYS A 745 3.22 -2.72 13.39
C LYS A 745 4.43 -1.94 13.93
N GLU A 746 5.60 -2.21 13.36
CA GLU A 746 6.87 -1.57 13.71
C GLU A 746 6.84 -0.03 13.54
N SER A 747 6.23 0.46 12.46
CA SER A 747 6.12 1.89 12.14
C SER A 747 5.42 2.68 13.26
N VAL A 748 4.28 2.19 13.72
CA VAL A 748 3.49 2.76 14.83
C VAL A 748 4.32 2.80 16.12
N VAL A 749 5.02 1.70 16.43
CA VAL A 749 5.90 1.60 17.61
C VAL A 749 7.01 2.65 17.56
N LYS A 750 7.76 2.72 16.46
CA LYS A 750 8.86 3.70 16.28
C LYS A 750 8.38 5.15 16.45
N LEU A 751 7.23 5.49 15.87
CA LEU A 751 6.67 6.85 15.94
C LEU A 751 6.19 7.23 17.34
N ILE A 752 5.54 6.31 18.07
CA ILE A 752 5.09 6.57 19.45
C ILE A 752 6.30 6.66 20.40
N SER A 753 7.33 5.85 20.20
CA SER A 753 8.62 6.01 20.89
C SER A 753 9.27 7.37 20.60
N GLY A 754 9.19 7.87 19.36
CA GLY A 754 9.66 9.20 18.97
C GLY A 754 8.89 10.34 19.64
N LEU A 755 7.56 10.23 19.70
CA LEU A 755 6.67 11.16 20.41
C LEU A 755 7.01 11.21 21.91
N LEU A 756 7.15 10.05 22.56
CA LEU A 756 7.55 9.93 23.96
C LEU A 756 8.95 10.52 24.20
N ARG A 757 9.95 10.14 23.38
CA ARG A 757 11.32 10.70 23.36
C ARG A 757 11.30 12.23 23.27
N ASN A 758 10.46 12.81 22.42
CA ASN A 758 10.33 14.26 22.28
C ASN A 758 9.66 14.90 23.50
N THR A 759 8.64 14.27 24.09
CA THR A 759 8.06 14.80 25.33
C THR A 759 9.00 14.71 26.52
N ILE A 760 9.83 13.66 26.61
CA ILE A 760 10.86 13.50 27.65
C ILE A 760 11.97 14.54 27.49
N LYS A 761 12.35 14.91 26.26
CA LYS A 761 13.23 16.06 25.96
C LYS A 761 12.60 17.44 26.25
N SER A 762 11.33 17.50 26.65
CA SER A 762 10.60 18.74 26.98
C SER A 762 10.18 18.83 28.46
N LEU A 763 10.65 17.89 29.28
CA LEU A 763 10.51 17.89 30.74
C LEU A 763 11.52 18.82 31.40
#